data_AF-A0A1R4LIV1-F1
#
_entry.id   AF-A0A1R4LIV1-F1
#
_cell.length_a   1.000
_cell.length_b   1.000
_cell.length_c   1.000
_cell.angle_alpha   90.00
_cell.angle_beta   90.00
_cell.angle_gamma   90.00
#
_symmetry.space_group_name_H-M   'P 1'
#
loop_
_entity.id
_entity.type
_entity.pdbx_description
1 polymer ?
#
loop_
_entity_poly.entity_id
_entity_poly.type
_entity_poly.pdbx_seq_one_letter_code
_entity_poly.pdbx_strand_id
1 'polypeptide(L)'
;MASMLQAKYRKDYQSPSHTITDLNLTFDLHENQTRVVAVSQVKQLQESNQLILDGEDIELVSVQVNQQLWTDYRIVEAGLELNNLPTQFELQIETLINPAENTALEGLYLSDGAFCTQCEAEGFRRITYYLDRPDVLARYTTTIIAPQNYPYLLSNGNKVAQGTTDEGKSWVRWEDPHPKPSYLFALVAGDFDVLRDSYQTVSGRDVTLEIFVDKGNLDRAHHAMRSLINAMKWDEERFGLEYDLDIYMVVAVDFFNMGAMENKGLNVFNSKFVLANDQTATDTDYLGIESVIGHEYFHNWTGNRVTCRDWFQLSLKEGLTVFRDQEFSSDLGSRAVNRIHNVRIIRGPQFAEDASPMSHPIRPEQVIEMNNFYTLTVYEKGSEVIRMIHTLLGESNFQKGMKLYFERHDGTAATCEDFVAAMEDASGVDLQQFRLWYSQSGTPELHVSGVYDQDAQTFTLSVKQHTPPTADQKEKQPLHIPFAIELYDAEGNIFELRCNGEKVSDVLNVTQGEQTFVFESITSEPVPSLLKEFSAPVKLVYDYQDEALAFLMIHARNEFARWDAGQMLIAKYIRANIERVQQGQSVALPESVMDAFRGVLLDPSLEHEFIAEMLALPNHNEVSGWFETVDVDAISVVLKAIKLALAQSLQDEFSAFYHSLKQNEYTIEHAAIGQRSLRNTCLSYLALTEQGDELVRRQYQNANNMTDTIAAMTAANQAELPCRETLMSDYSSQWKHDGLVMDKWFALQGTNPADDALTVIQQTMSHQAFTLKNPNRIRSLIGSFLNQNPAHFHDKSGSGYRFAGEILQQLNTTNPQVASRLIDPLLKYKRYDEARQKLMKQELEALLSMDNLAKDLYEKVTKALEA
;
A
#
# COMPACT_ATOMS: atom_id res chain seq x y z
N MET A 1 -29.82 15.02 -14.30
CA MET A 1 -30.26 14.04 -13.29
C MET A 1 -29.39 12.82 -13.48
N ALA A 2 -28.40 12.63 -12.62
CA ALA A 2 -27.58 11.43 -12.60
C ALA A 2 -28.51 10.21 -12.52
N SER A 3 -28.39 9.33 -13.51
CA SER A 3 -28.79 7.92 -13.35
C SER A 3 -28.20 7.47 -12.01
N MET A 4 -29.04 7.13 -11.03
CA MET A 4 -28.56 6.85 -9.66
C MET A 4 -27.50 5.76 -9.75
N LEU A 5 -26.25 6.11 -9.44
CA LEU A 5 -25.15 5.17 -9.31
C LEU A 5 -25.57 4.11 -8.28
N GLN A 6 -25.79 2.87 -8.73
CA GLN A 6 -26.28 1.80 -7.86
C GLN A 6 -25.09 1.09 -7.21
N ALA A 7 -25.14 0.98 -5.89
CA ALA A 7 -24.17 0.17 -5.17
C ALA A 7 -24.39 -1.33 -5.47
N LYS A 8 -23.31 -2.05 -5.72
CA LYS A 8 -23.27 -3.52 -5.74
C LYS A 8 -23.14 -4.02 -4.30
N TYR A 9 -23.83 -5.11 -3.95
CA TYR A 9 -23.75 -5.74 -2.63
C TYR A 9 -23.15 -7.15 -2.72
N ARG A 10 -22.29 -7.51 -1.75
CA ARG A 10 -21.61 -8.82 -1.71
C ARG A 10 -22.60 -9.99 -1.68
N LYS A 11 -23.67 -9.85 -0.91
CA LYS A 11 -24.72 -10.88 -0.75
C LYS A 11 -25.49 -11.20 -2.04
N ASP A 12 -25.42 -10.30 -3.03
CA ASP A 12 -26.16 -10.45 -4.30
C ASP A 12 -25.33 -11.22 -5.35
N TYR A 13 -24.16 -11.74 -4.98
CA TYR A 13 -23.37 -12.59 -5.86
C TYR A 13 -24.21 -13.75 -6.42
N GLN A 14 -24.19 -13.88 -7.74
CA GLN A 14 -24.69 -15.04 -8.46
C GLN A 14 -23.61 -15.50 -9.43
N SER A 15 -23.49 -16.83 -9.59
CA SER A 15 -22.67 -17.41 -10.66
C SER A 15 -23.15 -16.91 -12.02
N PRO A 16 -22.24 -16.70 -12.98
CA PRO A 16 -22.61 -16.11 -14.27
C PRO A 16 -23.51 -17.07 -15.07
N SER A 17 -24.41 -16.51 -15.87
CA SER A 17 -25.31 -17.30 -16.72
C SER A 17 -24.57 -18.01 -17.87
N HIS A 18 -23.42 -17.46 -18.26
CA HIS A 18 -22.52 -17.97 -19.30
C HIS A 18 -21.08 -17.90 -18.81
N THR A 19 -20.19 -18.64 -19.46
CA THR A 19 -18.74 -18.55 -19.29
C THR A 19 -18.06 -18.48 -20.63
N ILE A 20 -16.81 -17.99 -20.64
CA ILE A 20 -15.93 -17.95 -21.80
C ILE A 20 -14.75 -18.85 -21.48
N THR A 21 -14.51 -19.88 -22.28
CA THR A 21 -13.42 -20.85 -22.02
C THR A 21 -12.12 -20.48 -22.72
N ASP A 22 -12.22 -19.82 -23.87
CA ASP A 22 -11.12 -19.46 -24.74
C ASP A 22 -11.42 -18.10 -25.38
N LEU A 23 -10.41 -17.24 -25.46
CA LEU A 23 -10.48 -15.92 -26.06
C LEU A 23 -9.28 -15.72 -27.00
N ASN A 24 -9.54 -15.50 -28.28
CA ASN A 24 -8.54 -15.14 -29.29
C ASN A 24 -8.70 -13.67 -29.66
N LEU A 25 -7.71 -12.86 -29.28
CA LEU A 25 -7.67 -11.41 -29.51
C LEU A 25 -6.75 -11.09 -30.68
N THR A 26 -7.17 -10.15 -31.51
CA THR A 26 -6.31 -9.49 -32.50
C THR A 26 -6.40 -7.98 -32.31
N PHE A 27 -5.25 -7.35 -32.06
CA PHE A 27 -5.10 -5.90 -31.96
C PHE A 27 -4.38 -5.39 -33.21
N ASP A 28 -5.00 -4.48 -33.95
CA ASP A 28 -4.31 -3.65 -34.93
C ASP A 28 -4.09 -2.26 -34.32
N LEU A 29 -2.88 -2.05 -33.81
CA LEU A 29 -2.54 -0.89 -32.98
C LEU A 29 -2.40 0.38 -33.81
N HIS A 30 -3.18 1.38 -33.40
CA HIS A 30 -3.12 2.75 -33.85
C HIS A 30 -3.43 3.66 -32.66
N GLU A 31 -2.60 4.70 -32.48
CA GLU A 31 -2.71 5.60 -31.32
C GLU A 31 -4.11 6.20 -31.14
N ASN A 32 -4.76 6.56 -32.25
CA ASN A 32 -6.07 7.23 -32.22
C ASN A 32 -7.27 6.33 -32.53
N GLN A 33 -7.05 5.12 -33.05
CA GLN A 33 -8.12 4.23 -33.53
C GLN A 33 -7.63 2.78 -33.63
N THR A 34 -7.28 2.19 -32.48
CA THR A 34 -6.90 0.77 -32.41
C THR A 34 -8.12 -0.09 -32.67
N ARG A 35 -7.98 -1.08 -33.56
CA ARG A 35 -9.03 -2.05 -33.87
C ARG A 35 -8.80 -3.34 -33.08
N VAL A 36 -9.82 -3.80 -32.38
CA VAL A 36 -9.77 -5.03 -31.57
C VAL A 36 -10.78 -6.02 -32.14
N VAL A 37 -10.34 -7.23 -32.44
CA VAL A 37 -11.20 -8.37 -32.78
C VAL A 37 -11.08 -9.42 -31.68
N ALA A 38 -12.19 -9.71 -31.01
CA ALA A 38 -12.28 -10.66 -29.91
C ALA A 38 -13.15 -11.85 -30.32
N VAL A 39 -12.55 -13.04 -30.42
CA VAL A 39 -13.25 -14.29 -30.73
C VAL A 39 -13.30 -15.17 -29.48
N SER A 40 -14.48 -15.28 -28.88
CA SER A 40 -14.74 -15.98 -27.61
C SER A 40 -15.46 -17.31 -27.86
N GLN A 41 -15.05 -18.38 -27.18
CA GLN A 41 -15.81 -19.62 -27.09
C GLN A 41 -16.74 -19.55 -25.87
N VAL A 42 -18.03 -19.33 -26.12
CA VAL A 42 -19.02 -19.09 -25.06
C VAL A 42 -19.82 -20.35 -24.77
N LYS A 43 -20.01 -20.63 -23.48
CA LYS A 43 -20.84 -21.73 -23.00
C LYS A 43 -21.87 -21.23 -21.99
N GLN A 44 -23.13 -21.61 -22.21
CA GLN A 44 -24.21 -21.40 -21.27
C GLN A 44 -24.03 -22.28 -20.01
N LEU A 45 -24.18 -21.68 -18.82
CA LEU A 45 -24.14 -22.36 -17.53
C LEU A 45 -25.51 -22.46 -16.86
N GLN A 46 -26.43 -21.54 -17.16
CA GLN A 46 -27.80 -21.50 -16.66
C GLN A 46 -28.77 -21.35 -17.83
N GLU A 47 -30.03 -21.76 -17.68
CA GLU A 47 -31.05 -21.63 -18.73
C GLU A 47 -31.38 -20.14 -19.02
N SER A 48 -30.57 -19.52 -19.88
CA SER A 48 -30.69 -18.15 -20.38
C SER A 48 -30.22 -18.08 -21.82
N ASN A 49 -31.08 -17.70 -22.76
CA ASN A 49 -30.69 -17.43 -24.14
C ASN A 49 -30.20 -15.98 -24.36
N GLN A 50 -29.96 -15.25 -23.26
CA GLN A 50 -29.51 -13.87 -23.22
C GLN A 50 -28.13 -13.78 -22.54
N LEU A 51 -27.22 -13.04 -23.17
CA LEU A 51 -25.88 -12.73 -22.67
C LEU A 51 -25.71 -11.21 -22.58
N ILE A 52 -25.26 -10.73 -21.43
CA ILE A 52 -24.92 -9.32 -21.21
C ILE A 52 -23.41 -9.25 -21.04
N LEU A 53 -22.77 -8.40 -21.82
CA LEU A 53 -21.33 -8.15 -21.79
C LEU A 53 -21.09 -6.70 -21.37
N ASP A 54 -20.12 -6.50 -20.48
CA ASP A 54 -19.68 -5.19 -20.04
C ASP A 54 -18.90 -4.51 -21.18
N GLY A 55 -19.09 -3.20 -21.34
CA GLY A 55 -18.34 -2.39 -22.30
C GLY A 55 -18.46 -0.91 -21.97
N GLU A 56 -17.34 -0.18 -22.04
CA GLU A 56 -17.27 1.24 -21.65
C GLU A 56 -16.31 2.01 -22.56
N ASP A 57 -16.73 3.19 -23.05
CA ASP A 57 -15.93 4.07 -23.92
C ASP A 57 -15.32 3.38 -25.16
N ILE A 58 -16.05 2.42 -25.74
CA ILE A 58 -15.67 1.67 -26.94
C ILE A 58 -16.69 1.82 -28.07
N GLU A 59 -16.22 1.84 -29.32
CA GLU A 59 -17.10 1.85 -30.49
C GLU A 59 -17.31 0.42 -31.00
N LEU A 60 -18.57 -0.04 -31.10
CA LEU A 60 -18.91 -1.35 -31.67
C LEU A 60 -18.91 -1.29 -33.21
N VAL A 61 -18.15 -2.17 -33.86
CA VAL A 61 -18.12 -2.30 -35.33
C VAL A 61 -19.01 -3.44 -35.81
N SER A 62 -18.84 -4.65 -35.26
CA SER A 62 -19.65 -5.81 -35.66
C SER A 62 -19.74 -6.88 -34.58
N VAL A 63 -20.78 -7.70 -34.67
CA VAL A 63 -21.01 -8.89 -33.86
C VAL A 63 -21.31 -10.07 -34.78
N GLN A 64 -20.64 -11.21 -34.57
CA GLN A 64 -20.95 -12.45 -35.26
C GLN A 64 -21.11 -13.60 -34.26
N VAL A 65 -22.07 -14.47 -34.52
CA VAL A 65 -22.29 -15.71 -33.78
C VAL A 65 -22.13 -16.86 -34.77
N ASN A 66 -21.19 -17.77 -34.50
CA ASN A 66 -20.85 -18.89 -35.39
C ASN A 66 -20.58 -18.43 -36.84
N GLN A 67 -19.75 -17.40 -37.00
CA GLN A 67 -19.36 -16.80 -38.29
C GLN A 67 -20.52 -16.19 -39.10
N GLN A 68 -21.67 -15.99 -38.48
CA GLN A 68 -22.82 -15.30 -39.07
C GLN A 68 -23.01 -13.95 -38.41
N LEU A 69 -23.22 -12.90 -39.20
CA LEU A 69 -23.56 -11.57 -38.69
C LEU A 69 -24.77 -11.66 -37.77
N TRP A 70 -24.62 -11.19 -36.54
CA TRP A 70 -25.67 -11.22 -35.54
C TRP A 70 -26.33 -9.86 -35.46
N THR A 71 -27.66 -9.82 -35.57
CA THR A 71 -28.43 -8.57 -35.50
C THR A 71 -29.35 -8.50 -34.29
N ASP A 72 -29.46 -9.59 -33.52
CA ASP A 72 -30.31 -9.65 -32.34
C ASP A 72 -29.54 -9.26 -31.08
N TYR A 73 -29.17 -7.97 -31.04
CA TYR A 73 -28.46 -7.35 -29.94
C TYR A 73 -28.93 -5.91 -29.73
N ARG A 74 -28.66 -5.37 -28.53
CA ARG A 74 -28.82 -3.96 -28.21
C ARG A 74 -27.62 -3.45 -27.42
N ILE A 75 -27.17 -2.24 -27.73
CA ILE A 75 -26.23 -1.51 -26.87
C ILE A 75 -27.05 -0.87 -25.75
N VAL A 76 -26.64 -1.08 -24.51
CA VAL A 76 -27.23 -0.55 -23.29
C VAL A 76 -26.17 0.24 -22.52
N GLU A 77 -26.58 1.00 -21.50
CA GLU A 77 -25.63 1.81 -20.69
C GLU A 77 -24.52 0.96 -20.07
N ALA A 78 -24.83 -0.28 -19.66
CA ALA A 78 -23.87 -1.22 -19.07
C ALA A 78 -23.00 -1.99 -20.09
N GLY A 79 -23.29 -1.88 -21.40
CA GLY A 79 -22.53 -2.58 -22.44
C GLY A 79 -23.39 -3.16 -23.57
N LEU A 80 -23.22 -4.44 -23.89
CA LEU A 80 -23.85 -5.12 -25.03
C LEU A 80 -24.72 -6.29 -24.57
N GLU A 81 -25.99 -6.28 -24.96
CA GLU A 81 -26.92 -7.38 -24.70
C GLU A 81 -27.23 -8.14 -25.99
N LEU A 82 -27.04 -9.45 -25.95
CA LEU A 82 -27.23 -10.41 -27.04
C LEU A 82 -28.37 -11.36 -26.69
N ASN A 83 -29.31 -11.58 -27.61
CA ASN A 83 -30.48 -12.44 -27.39
C ASN A 83 -30.49 -13.64 -28.33
N ASN A 84 -31.36 -14.62 -28.04
CA ASN A 84 -31.62 -15.81 -28.85
C ASN A 84 -30.36 -16.62 -29.20
N LEU A 85 -29.43 -16.67 -28.24
CA LEU A 85 -28.14 -17.36 -28.39
C LEU A 85 -28.27 -18.88 -28.26
N PRO A 86 -27.45 -19.66 -29.00
CA PRO A 86 -27.27 -21.09 -28.75
C PRO A 86 -26.67 -21.36 -27.36
N THR A 87 -26.72 -22.62 -26.91
CA THR A 87 -26.12 -23.02 -25.62
C THR A 87 -24.59 -23.02 -25.63
N GLN A 88 -23.98 -23.19 -26.80
CA GLN A 88 -22.54 -23.09 -27.05
C GLN A 88 -22.34 -22.45 -28.42
N PHE A 89 -21.45 -21.46 -28.51
CA PHE A 89 -21.23 -20.73 -29.74
C PHE A 89 -19.88 -20.00 -29.74
N GLU A 90 -19.38 -19.74 -30.94
CA GLU A 90 -18.30 -18.79 -31.16
C GLU A 90 -18.89 -17.39 -31.28
N LEU A 91 -18.40 -16.45 -30.47
CA LEU A 91 -18.77 -15.04 -30.49
C LEU A 91 -17.59 -14.22 -30.99
N GLN A 92 -17.73 -13.56 -32.13
CA GLN A 92 -16.76 -12.57 -32.59
C GLN A 92 -17.33 -11.16 -32.40
N ILE A 93 -16.58 -10.31 -31.71
CA ILE A 93 -16.88 -8.89 -31.55
C ILE A 93 -15.72 -8.09 -32.11
N GLU A 94 -16.05 -7.03 -32.83
CA GLU A 94 -15.08 -6.07 -33.33
C GLU A 94 -15.37 -4.68 -32.76
N THR A 95 -14.33 -4.05 -32.17
CA THR A 95 -14.41 -2.73 -31.54
C THR A 95 -13.30 -1.80 -32.00
N LEU A 96 -13.55 -0.49 -31.91
CA LEU A 96 -12.53 0.56 -32.06
C LEU A 96 -12.36 1.30 -30.73
N ILE A 97 -11.10 1.59 -30.38
CA ILE A 97 -10.72 2.33 -29.17
C ILE A 97 -9.65 3.39 -29.49
N ASN A 98 -9.56 4.44 -28.66
CA ASN A 98 -8.61 5.54 -28.83
C ASN A 98 -7.63 5.64 -27.63
N PRO A 99 -6.49 4.92 -27.67
CA PRO A 99 -5.48 4.95 -26.61
C PRO A 99 -4.87 6.32 -26.32
N ALA A 100 -4.72 7.20 -27.32
CA ALA A 100 -4.09 8.51 -27.17
C ALA A 100 -4.92 9.49 -26.31
N GLU A 101 -6.25 9.37 -26.36
CA GLU A 101 -7.16 10.20 -25.56
C GLU A 101 -7.53 9.57 -24.20
N ASN A 102 -7.04 8.35 -23.92
CA ASN A 102 -7.33 7.64 -22.66
C ASN A 102 -6.46 8.16 -21.50
N THR A 103 -6.82 9.35 -21.00
CA THR A 103 -6.11 10.02 -19.88
C THR A 103 -6.42 9.42 -18.50
N ALA A 104 -7.43 8.57 -18.40
CA ALA A 104 -7.79 7.85 -17.18
C ALA A 104 -6.76 6.76 -16.81
N LEU A 105 -5.98 6.28 -17.79
CA LEU A 105 -4.99 5.19 -17.64
C LEU A 105 -5.61 3.85 -17.21
N GLU A 106 -6.79 3.53 -17.77
CA GLU A 106 -7.54 2.28 -17.53
C GLU A 106 -8.03 1.70 -18.87
N GLY A 107 -7.83 0.41 -19.10
CA GLY A 107 -7.91 -0.22 -20.42
C GLY A 107 -6.59 -0.10 -21.18
N LEU A 108 -6.63 0.12 -22.50
CA LEU A 108 -5.45 0.38 -23.34
C LEU A 108 -5.21 1.88 -23.47
N TYR A 109 -3.98 2.33 -23.21
CA TYR A 109 -3.60 3.74 -23.27
C TYR A 109 -2.13 3.92 -23.69
N LEU A 110 -1.70 5.18 -23.86
CA LEU A 110 -0.30 5.54 -24.14
C LEU A 110 0.43 6.05 -22.89
N SER A 111 1.59 5.47 -22.59
CA SER A 111 2.57 5.96 -21.62
C SER A 111 3.84 6.37 -22.36
N ASP A 112 4.08 7.67 -22.49
CA ASP A 112 5.21 8.25 -23.22
C ASP A 112 5.46 7.65 -24.63
N GLY A 113 4.37 7.41 -25.36
CA GLY A 113 4.41 6.86 -26.72
C GLY A 113 4.44 5.33 -26.81
N ALA A 114 4.62 4.61 -25.69
CA ALA A 114 4.40 3.17 -25.63
C ALA A 114 2.93 2.85 -25.33
N PHE A 115 2.38 1.83 -25.97
CA PHE A 115 1.09 1.27 -25.59
C PHE A 115 1.26 0.38 -24.36
N CYS A 116 0.39 0.54 -23.37
CA CYS A 116 0.30 -0.37 -22.24
C CYS A 116 -1.16 -0.48 -21.75
N THR A 117 -1.41 -1.47 -20.91
CA THR A 117 -2.74 -1.76 -20.37
C THR A 117 -2.75 -1.77 -18.85
N GLN A 118 -3.87 -1.32 -18.28
CA GLN A 118 -4.26 -1.58 -16.90
C GLN A 118 -5.70 -2.09 -16.89
N CYS A 119 -5.90 -3.36 -16.53
CA CYS A 119 -7.21 -4.01 -16.61
C CYS A 119 -7.87 -4.23 -15.24
N GLU A 120 -7.11 -4.16 -14.14
CA GLU A 120 -7.68 -4.27 -12.80
C GLU A 120 -8.22 -2.92 -12.30
N ALA A 121 -9.43 -2.84 -11.73
CA ALA A 121 -10.37 -3.95 -11.48
C ALA A 121 -11.30 -4.26 -12.67
N GLU A 122 -11.74 -3.24 -13.40
CA GLU A 122 -12.80 -3.35 -14.39
C GLU A 122 -12.40 -2.64 -15.71
N GLY A 123 -11.11 -2.70 -16.08
CA GLY A 123 -10.55 -1.98 -17.22
C GLY A 123 -10.59 -2.76 -18.54
N PHE A 124 -10.78 -4.08 -18.54
CA PHE A 124 -10.80 -4.86 -19.78
C PHE A 124 -12.03 -4.55 -20.64
N ARG A 125 -13.17 -4.18 -20.03
CA ARG A 125 -14.36 -3.68 -20.73
C ARG A 125 -14.14 -2.38 -21.52
N ARG A 126 -13.03 -1.66 -21.27
CA ARG A 126 -12.59 -0.49 -22.05
C ARG A 126 -11.75 -0.86 -23.27
N ILE A 127 -11.62 -2.16 -23.55
CA ILE A 127 -10.89 -2.72 -24.70
C ILE A 127 -11.86 -3.40 -25.67
N THR A 128 -12.72 -4.28 -25.15
CA THR A 128 -13.75 -4.99 -25.93
C THR A 128 -14.92 -5.39 -25.03
N TYR A 129 -16.06 -5.74 -25.62
CA TYR A 129 -17.20 -6.24 -24.84
C TYR A 129 -16.89 -7.63 -24.28
N TYR A 130 -16.98 -7.80 -22.95
CA TYR A 130 -16.59 -9.05 -22.29
C TYR A 130 -17.42 -9.33 -21.02
N LEU A 131 -17.33 -10.55 -20.49
CA LEU A 131 -17.79 -10.86 -19.13
C LEU A 131 -16.72 -10.40 -18.14
N ASP A 132 -16.67 -9.10 -17.84
CA ASP A 132 -15.56 -8.47 -17.13
C ASP A 132 -15.70 -8.61 -15.60
N ARG A 133 -15.60 -9.86 -15.14
CA ARG A 133 -15.73 -10.31 -13.75
C ARG A 133 -14.75 -11.46 -13.48
N PRO A 134 -14.18 -11.55 -12.27
CA PRO A 134 -13.00 -12.39 -12.04
C PRO A 134 -13.28 -13.90 -11.89
N ASP A 135 -14.53 -14.33 -11.77
CA ASP A 135 -14.92 -15.76 -11.81
C ASP A 135 -15.16 -16.31 -13.24
N VAL A 136 -14.90 -15.52 -14.29
CA VAL A 136 -14.88 -15.99 -15.68
C VAL A 136 -13.44 -16.16 -16.14
N LEU A 137 -12.97 -17.41 -16.15
CA LEU A 137 -11.59 -17.78 -16.48
C LEU A 137 -11.50 -18.32 -17.90
N ALA A 138 -10.74 -17.65 -18.76
CA ALA A 138 -10.51 -18.06 -20.15
C ALA A 138 -9.02 -18.28 -20.45
N ARG A 139 -8.70 -19.15 -21.41
CA ARG A 139 -7.38 -19.21 -22.03
C ARG A 139 -7.25 -18.11 -23.08
N TYR A 140 -6.13 -17.39 -23.10
CA TYR A 140 -5.95 -16.25 -23.98
C TYR A 140 -4.93 -16.57 -25.08
N THR A 141 -5.28 -16.21 -26.30
CA THR A 141 -4.32 -16.08 -27.40
C THR A 141 -4.39 -14.66 -27.93
N THR A 142 -3.27 -13.95 -27.96
CA THR A 142 -3.22 -12.53 -28.33
C THR A 142 -2.32 -12.33 -29.53
N THR A 143 -2.87 -11.84 -30.64
CA THR A 143 -2.11 -11.37 -31.80
C THR A 143 -2.07 -9.85 -31.78
N ILE A 144 -0.86 -9.29 -31.77
CA ILE A 144 -0.62 -7.84 -31.79
C ILE A 144 -0.02 -7.50 -33.14
N ILE A 145 -0.60 -6.54 -33.84
CA ILE A 145 -0.15 -6.00 -35.11
C ILE A 145 0.15 -4.52 -34.88
N ALA A 146 1.35 -4.08 -35.25
CA ALA A 146 1.77 -2.69 -35.06
C ALA A 146 2.75 -2.24 -36.15
N PRO A 147 2.86 -0.92 -36.39
CA PRO A 147 3.95 -0.34 -37.17
C PRO A 147 5.34 -0.80 -36.70
N GLN A 148 6.32 -0.87 -37.61
CA GLN A 148 7.67 -1.40 -37.31
C GLN A 148 8.47 -0.58 -36.29
N ASN A 149 8.07 0.66 -36.00
CA ASN A 149 8.69 1.47 -34.94
C ASN A 149 8.31 1.00 -33.53
N TYR A 150 7.43 -0.01 -33.38
CA TYR A 150 7.20 -0.74 -32.14
C TYR A 150 7.89 -2.12 -32.23
N PRO A 151 9.19 -2.23 -31.92
CA PRO A 151 9.94 -3.47 -32.10
C PRO A 151 9.55 -4.56 -31.09
N TYR A 152 9.00 -4.20 -29.92
CA TYR A 152 8.51 -5.14 -28.92
C TYR A 152 6.99 -5.11 -28.88
N LEU A 153 6.38 -6.27 -29.11
CA LEU A 153 4.93 -6.51 -29.02
C LEU A 153 4.72 -7.66 -28.03
N LEU A 154 4.31 -7.33 -26.80
CA LEU A 154 4.27 -8.24 -25.66
C LEU A 154 2.84 -8.47 -25.19
N SER A 155 2.52 -9.70 -24.81
CA SER A 155 1.30 -10.07 -24.07
C SER A 155 1.61 -11.25 -23.14
N ASN A 156 0.64 -11.70 -22.36
CA ASN A 156 0.80 -12.80 -21.41
C ASN A 156 1.24 -14.12 -22.09
N GLY A 157 1.97 -14.95 -21.35
CA GLY A 157 2.34 -16.30 -21.77
C GLY A 157 3.55 -16.34 -22.69
N ASN A 158 3.52 -17.25 -23.66
CA ASN A 158 4.66 -17.56 -24.53
C ASN A 158 4.45 -17.05 -25.96
N LYS A 159 5.53 -16.55 -26.58
CA LYS A 159 5.52 -16.19 -28.00
C LYS A 159 5.47 -17.44 -28.87
N VAL A 160 4.35 -17.66 -29.56
CA VAL A 160 4.12 -18.85 -30.40
C VAL A 160 4.29 -18.60 -31.89
N ALA A 161 4.15 -17.35 -32.35
CA ALA A 161 4.42 -16.98 -33.74
C ALA A 161 4.75 -15.49 -33.88
N GLN A 162 5.41 -15.11 -34.98
CA GLN A 162 5.67 -13.72 -35.34
C GLN A 162 5.83 -13.59 -36.86
N GLY A 163 5.65 -12.40 -37.40
CA GLY A 163 5.86 -12.13 -38.82
C GLY A 163 5.64 -10.67 -39.20
N THR A 164 5.43 -10.45 -40.49
CA THR A 164 5.14 -9.14 -41.07
C THR A 164 3.91 -9.29 -41.98
N THR A 165 3.01 -8.32 -41.94
CA THR A 165 1.84 -8.25 -42.81
C THR A 165 2.24 -7.80 -44.23
N ASP A 166 1.37 -7.99 -45.21
CA ASP A 166 1.59 -7.50 -46.59
C ASP A 166 1.76 -5.96 -46.66
N GLU A 167 1.18 -5.25 -45.69
CA GLU A 167 1.26 -3.80 -45.53
C GLU A 167 2.54 -3.34 -44.80
N GLY A 168 3.41 -4.27 -44.40
CA GLY A 168 4.68 -3.99 -43.76
C GLY A 168 4.64 -3.82 -42.23
N LYS A 169 3.47 -3.96 -41.58
CA LYS A 169 3.35 -3.97 -40.11
C LYS A 169 3.94 -5.25 -39.50
N SER A 170 4.60 -5.16 -38.37
CA SER A 170 5.05 -6.32 -37.59
C SER A 170 3.88 -6.94 -36.85
N TRP A 171 3.90 -8.26 -36.63
CA TRP A 171 2.96 -8.91 -35.73
C TRP A 171 3.61 -10.00 -34.88
N VAL A 172 3.11 -10.19 -33.67
CA VAL A 172 3.50 -11.25 -32.74
C VAL A 172 2.25 -11.89 -32.16
N ARG A 173 2.25 -13.23 -32.02
CA ARG A 173 1.18 -14.01 -31.39
C ARG A 173 1.70 -14.67 -30.12
N TRP A 174 0.95 -14.48 -29.04
CA TRP A 174 1.20 -14.98 -27.70
C TRP A 174 0.11 -15.96 -27.28
N GLU A 175 0.46 -16.98 -26.53
CA GLU A 175 -0.46 -17.96 -25.95
C GLU A 175 -0.15 -18.18 -24.47
N ASP A 176 -1.15 -17.97 -23.61
CA ASP A 176 -1.08 -18.26 -22.18
C ASP A 176 -1.87 -19.54 -21.89
N PRO A 177 -1.21 -20.62 -21.44
CA PRO A 177 -1.87 -21.90 -21.19
C PRO A 177 -2.79 -21.89 -19.96
N HIS A 178 -2.61 -20.93 -19.04
CA HIS A 178 -3.38 -20.88 -17.80
C HIS A 178 -4.67 -20.09 -18.01
N PRO A 179 -5.85 -20.67 -17.70
CA PRO A 179 -7.09 -19.91 -17.65
C PRO A 179 -6.96 -18.77 -16.63
N LYS A 180 -7.32 -17.56 -17.04
CA LYS A 180 -7.25 -16.35 -16.20
C LYS A 180 -8.48 -15.46 -16.37
N PRO A 181 -8.81 -14.65 -15.37
CA PRO A 181 -9.78 -13.58 -15.52
C PRO A 181 -9.24 -12.44 -16.40
N SER A 182 -10.15 -11.62 -16.92
CA SER A 182 -9.84 -10.50 -17.81
C SER A 182 -8.93 -9.44 -17.18
N TYR A 183 -8.99 -9.25 -15.87
CA TYR A 183 -8.17 -8.24 -15.18
C TYR A 183 -6.66 -8.54 -15.24
N LEU A 184 -6.26 -9.80 -15.46
CA LEU A 184 -4.86 -10.23 -15.60
C LEU A 184 -4.34 -10.15 -17.05
N PHE A 185 -5.15 -9.66 -17.98
CA PHE A 185 -4.71 -9.42 -19.35
C PHE A 185 -3.75 -8.24 -19.41
N ALA A 186 -2.61 -8.44 -20.10
CA ALA A 186 -1.69 -7.37 -20.44
C ALA A 186 -1.33 -7.34 -21.93
N LEU A 187 -1.16 -6.13 -22.44
CA LEU A 187 -0.56 -5.83 -23.73
C LEU A 187 0.40 -4.66 -23.58
N VAL A 188 1.62 -4.81 -24.12
CA VAL A 188 2.60 -3.73 -24.23
C VAL A 188 3.15 -3.67 -25.65
N ALA A 189 3.26 -2.47 -26.22
CA ALA A 189 3.96 -2.24 -27.47
C ALA A 189 4.83 -0.97 -27.43
N GLY A 190 6.13 -1.09 -27.70
CA GLY A 190 7.09 0.01 -27.51
C GLY A 190 8.49 -0.30 -28.03
N ASP A 191 9.38 0.68 -27.93
CA ASP A 191 10.83 0.52 -28.14
C ASP A 191 11.58 0.68 -26.81
N PHE A 192 12.11 -0.43 -26.32
CA PHE A 192 12.70 -0.53 -24.98
C PHE A 192 14.14 -1.01 -25.05
N ASP A 193 14.93 -0.63 -24.07
CA ASP A 193 16.08 -1.45 -23.72
C ASP A 193 15.64 -2.59 -22.82
N VAL A 194 16.33 -3.73 -22.92
CA VAL A 194 15.92 -4.97 -22.23
C VAL A 194 17.09 -5.54 -21.46
N LEU A 195 16.95 -5.61 -20.14
CA LEU A 195 17.85 -6.39 -19.28
C LEU A 195 17.35 -7.85 -19.27
N ARG A 196 18.23 -8.78 -19.64
CA ARG A 196 17.91 -10.21 -19.73
C ARG A 196 18.75 -11.00 -18.74
N ASP A 197 18.11 -11.92 -18.05
CA ASP A 197 18.76 -12.90 -17.16
C ASP A 197 17.98 -14.22 -17.19
N SER A 198 18.34 -15.17 -16.35
CA SER A 198 17.67 -16.46 -16.22
C SER A 198 17.64 -16.93 -14.77
N TYR A 199 16.62 -17.71 -14.43
CA TYR A 199 16.50 -18.39 -13.16
C TYR A 199 16.16 -19.86 -13.38
N GLN A 200 16.79 -20.76 -12.65
CA GLN A 200 16.46 -22.19 -12.68
C GLN A 200 15.75 -22.56 -11.39
N THR A 201 14.51 -23.04 -11.49
CA THR A 201 13.71 -23.45 -10.33
C THR A 201 14.28 -24.70 -9.66
N VAL A 202 13.87 -24.98 -8.42
CA VAL A 202 14.32 -26.19 -7.70
C VAL A 202 13.97 -27.51 -8.40
N SER A 203 12.91 -27.57 -9.23
CA SER A 203 12.61 -28.74 -10.08
C SER A 203 13.42 -28.80 -11.40
N GLY A 204 14.18 -27.75 -11.71
CA GLY A 204 15.05 -27.67 -12.89
C GLY A 204 14.41 -27.00 -14.12
N ARG A 205 13.32 -26.24 -13.96
CA ARG A 205 12.76 -25.43 -15.06
C ARG A 205 13.64 -24.19 -15.25
N ASP A 206 14.08 -23.96 -16.49
CA ASP A 206 14.76 -22.73 -16.87
C ASP A 206 13.72 -21.65 -17.22
N VAL A 207 13.76 -20.53 -16.49
CA VAL A 207 12.88 -19.37 -16.69
C VAL A 207 13.70 -18.21 -17.24
N THR A 208 13.27 -17.65 -18.37
CA THR A 208 13.88 -16.43 -18.93
C THR A 208 13.32 -15.20 -18.22
N LEU A 209 14.18 -14.30 -17.75
CA LEU A 209 13.77 -13.07 -17.09
C LEU A 209 14.06 -11.87 -18.00
N GLU A 210 13.06 -11.01 -18.22
CA GLU A 210 13.20 -9.83 -19.09
C GLU A 210 12.62 -8.59 -18.41
N ILE A 211 13.45 -7.57 -18.20
CA ILE A 211 13.01 -6.25 -17.71
C ILE A 211 13.14 -5.24 -18.84
N PHE A 212 12.01 -4.71 -19.28
CA PHE A 212 11.89 -3.70 -20.31
C PHE A 212 11.81 -2.32 -19.68
N VAL A 213 12.70 -1.43 -20.10
CA VAL A 213 12.78 -0.04 -19.64
C VAL A 213 12.94 0.89 -20.83
N ASP A 214 12.53 2.14 -20.70
CA ASP A 214 12.76 3.14 -21.74
C ASP A 214 14.24 3.26 -22.09
N LYS A 215 14.52 3.61 -23.34
CA LYS A 215 15.87 3.70 -23.89
C LYS A 215 16.78 4.57 -23.01
N GLY A 216 17.93 4.01 -22.62
CA GLY A 216 18.92 4.69 -21.78
C GLY A 216 18.79 4.43 -20.27
N ASN A 217 17.80 3.65 -19.81
CA ASN A 217 17.62 3.32 -18.38
C ASN A 217 18.17 1.94 -17.95
N LEU A 218 18.94 1.24 -18.80
CA LEU A 218 19.45 -0.10 -18.47
C LEU A 218 20.29 -0.16 -17.19
N ASP A 219 21.09 0.88 -16.93
CA ASP A 219 21.94 0.97 -15.74
C ASP A 219 21.13 1.02 -14.44
N ARG A 220 19.84 1.34 -14.53
CA ARG A 220 18.90 1.44 -13.39
C ARG A 220 18.03 0.19 -13.19
N ALA A 221 18.10 -0.80 -14.08
CA ALA A 221 17.23 -1.98 -14.03
C ALA A 221 17.80 -3.14 -13.19
N HIS A 222 19.09 -3.10 -12.87
CA HIS A 222 19.81 -4.22 -12.24
C HIS A 222 19.27 -4.61 -10.87
N HIS A 223 18.82 -3.64 -10.07
CA HIS A 223 18.27 -3.96 -8.77
C HIS A 223 16.97 -4.74 -8.87
N ALA A 224 16.04 -4.32 -9.74
CA ALA A 224 14.77 -5.00 -9.96
C ALA A 224 14.97 -6.45 -10.43
N MET A 225 15.97 -6.71 -11.30
CA MET A 225 16.32 -8.07 -11.72
C MET A 225 16.78 -8.94 -10.54
N ARG A 226 17.65 -8.39 -9.69
CA ARG A 226 18.11 -9.11 -8.50
C ARG A 226 16.95 -9.36 -7.52
N SER A 227 16.08 -8.38 -7.32
CA SER A 227 14.90 -8.51 -6.45
C SER A 227 13.94 -9.59 -6.95
N LEU A 228 13.74 -9.69 -8.28
CA LEU A 228 12.94 -10.75 -8.89
C LEU A 228 13.55 -12.14 -8.62
N ILE A 229 14.86 -12.29 -8.83
CA ILE A 229 15.58 -13.55 -8.52
C ILE A 229 15.48 -13.90 -7.03
N ASN A 230 15.61 -12.92 -6.16
CA ASN A 230 15.46 -13.10 -4.71
C ASN A 230 14.04 -13.55 -4.35
N ALA A 231 13.01 -12.94 -4.94
CA ALA A 231 11.61 -13.29 -4.71
C ALA A 231 11.29 -14.71 -5.18
N MET A 232 11.76 -15.09 -6.38
CA MET A 232 11.64 -16.47 -6.90
C MET A 232 12.24 -17.49 -5.93
N LYS A 233 13.47 -17.24 -5.48
CA LYS A 233 14.17 -18.11 -4.55
C LYS A 233 13.48 -18.18 -3.19
N TRP A 234 13.05 -17.05 -2.65
CA TRP A 234 12.43 -17.01 -1.33
C TRP A 234 11.07 -17.71 -1.31
N ASP A 235 10.26 -17.60 -2.36
CA ASP A 235 8.96 -18.29 -2.42
C ASP A 235 9.13 -19.81 -2.52
N GLU A 236 10.18 -20.28 -3.22
CA GLU A 236 10.59 -21.68 -3.21
C GLU A 236 11.05 -22.14 -1.82
N GLU A 237 11.87 -21.34 -1.12
CA GLU A 237 12.43 -21.70 0.19
C GLU A 237 11.39 -21.64 1.32
N ARG A 238 10.51 -20.62 1.34
CA ARG A 238 9.57 -20.36 2.44
C ARG A 238 8.21 -21.02 2.23
N PHE A 239 7.67 -21.02 1.00
CA PHE A 239 6.34 -21.55 0.69
C PHE A 239 6.36 -22.79 -0.22
N GLY A 240 7.50 -23.14 -0.82
CA GLY A 240 7.61 -24.27 -1.74
C GLY A 240 6.91 -24.03 -3.08
N LEU A 241 6.88 -22.78 -3.55
CA LEU A 241 6.14 -22.35 -4.73
C LEU A 241 7.10 -21.98 -5.86
N GLU A 242 7.06 -22.76 -6.95
CA GLU A 242 7.85 -22.48 -8.16
C GLU A 242 7.08 -21.63 -9.17
N TYR A 243 7.80 -20.93 -10.03
CA TYR A 243 7.20 -20.26 -11.19
C TYR A 243 6.73 -21.27 -12.25
N ASP A 244 5.63 -20.95 -12.94
CA ASP A 244 4.84 -21.90 -13.73
C ASP A 244 4.75 -21.59 -15.24
N LEU A 245 5.54 -20.62 -15.72
CA LEU A 245 5.72 -20.29 -17.15
C LEU A 245 7.22 -20.31 -17.52
N ASP A 246 7.52 -20.04 -18.80
CA ASP A 246 8.88 -20.15 -19.34
C ASP A 246 9.60 -18.79 -19.43
N ILE A 247 8.85 -17.70 -19.36
CA ILE A 247 9.35 -16.32 -19.42
C ILE A 247 8.63 -15.48 -18.37
N TYR A 248 9.37 -14.67 -17.64
CA TYR A 248 8.85 -13.65 -16.73
C TYR A 248 9.25 -12.27 -17.25
N MET A 249 8.26 -11.46 -17.64
CA MET A 249 8.49 -10.11 -18.19
C MET A 249 8.02 -9.04 -17.20
N VAL A 250 8.84 -8.01 -17.02
CA VAL A 250 8.51 -6.78 -16.29
C VAL A 250 8.68 -5.59 -17.23
N VAL A 251 7.67 -4.73 -17.35
CA VAL A 251 7.74 -3.49 -18.14
C VAL A 251 7.60 -2.30 -17.21
N ALA A 252 8.62 -1.43 -17.16
CA ALA A 252 8.55 -0.16 -16.44
C ALA A 252 7.88 0.91 -17.32
N VAL A 253 6.86 1.58 -16.80
CA VAL A 253 6.15 2.67 -17.47
C VAL A 253 6.02 3.90 -16.56
N ASP A 254 6.15 5.10 -17.14
CA ASP A 254 6.14 6.37 -16.40
C ASP A 254 4.74 6.90 -16.05
N PHE A 255 3.71 6.47 -16.80
CA PHE A 255 2.32 6.85 -16.56
C PHE A 255 1.53 5.64 -16.08
N PHE A 256 1.38 5.53 -14.75
CA PHE A 256 0.67 4.44 -14.10
C PHE A 256 -0.07 4.94 -12.85
N ASN A 257 -1.35 4.62 -12.73
CA ASN A 257 -2.14 4.99 -11.54
C ASN A 257 -1.71 4.18 -10.31
N MET A 258 -1.42 2.89 -10.46
CA MET A 258 -1.07 2.00 -9.34
C MET A 258 0.44 1.98 -9.09
N GLY A 259 0.90 1.09 -8.20
CA GLY A 259 2.32 0.83 -7.98
C GLY A 259 2.88 -0.09 -9.04
N ALA A 260 2.31 -1.28 -9.15
CA ALA A 260 2.54 -2.26 -10.20
C ALA A 260 1.27 -3.10 -10.41
N MET A 261 1.35 -4.13 -11.25
CA MET A 261 0.21 -4.99 -11.59
C MET A 261 0.69 -6.41 -11.94
N GLU A 262 0.01 -7.42 -11.38
CA GLU A 262 0.45 -8.81 -11.36
C GLU A 262 0.16 -9.62 -12.65
N ASN A 263 -0.06 -8.95 -13.79
CA ASN A 263 -0.54 -9.61 -15.01
C ASN A 263 0.32 -10.83 -15.36
N LYS A 264 -0.34 -11.98 -15.59
CA LYS A 264 0.32 -13.30 -15.67
C LYS A 264 1.48 -13.30 -16.68
N GLY A 265 2.71 -13.37 -16.18
CA GLY A 265 3.96 -13.41 -16.96
C GLY A 265 4.36 -12.12 -17.67
N LEU A 266 3.61 -11.03 -17.51
CA LEU A 266 3.90 -9.71 -18.09
C LEU A 266 3.48 -8.60 -17.12
N ASN A 267 4.23 -8.42 -16.03
CA ASN A 267 3.91 -7.36 -15.10
C ASN A 267 4.17 -5.99 -15.71
N VAL A 268 3.31 -5.04 -15.37
CA VAL A 268 3.49 -3.63 -15.72
C VAL A 268 3.69 -2.86 -14.43
N PHE A 269 4.82 -2.16 -14.34
CA PHE A 269 5.24 -1.45 -13.14
C PHE A 269 5.29 0.04 -13.40
N ASN A 270 4.89 0.84 -12.42
CA ASN A 270 5.33 2.24 -12.35
C ASN A 270 6.86 2.27 -12.27
N SER A 271 7.52 3.08 -13.10
CA SER A 271 8.99 3.16 -13.16
C SER A 271 9.65 3.44 -11.81
N LYS A 272 8.94 4.11 -10.88
CA LYS A 272 9.34 4.30 -9.48
C LYS A 272 9.74 2.99 -8.77
N PHE A 273 9.09 1.88 -9.11
CA PHE A 273 9.30 0.57 -8.49
C PHE A 273 10.16 -0.37 -9.36
N VAL A 274 10.94 0.18 -10.29
CA VAL A 274 11.93 -0.58 -11.08
C VAL A 274 13.28 0.13 -11.16
N LEU A 275 13.28 1.44 -11.42
CA LEU A 275 14.49 2.17 -11.83
C LEU A 275 15.28 2.71 -10.63
N ALA A 276 16.41 2.07 -10.31
CA ALA A 276 17.31 2.51 -9.26
C ALA A 276 18.80 2.38 -9.64
N ASN A 277 19.54 3.46 -9.40
CA ASN A 277 20.99 3.44 -9.20
C ASN A 277 21.33 4.34 -8.00
N ASP A 278 22.57 4.26 -7.52
CA ASP A 278 23.10 4.98 -6.36
C ASP A 278 22.98 6.51 -6.47
N GLN A 279 23.01 7.07 -7.69
CA GLN A 279 22.86 8.50 -7.92
C GLN A 279 21.40 8.99 -7.98
N THR A 280 20.41 8.10 -8.13
CA THR A 280 19.01 8.49 -8.39
C THR A 280 18.00 7.96 -7.37
N ALA A 281 18.32 6.85 -6.70
CA ALA A 281 17.43 6.16 -5.78
C ALA A 281 17.99 6.16 -4.35
N THR A 282 17.12 6.38 -3.37
CA THR A 282 17.43 6.27 -1.95
C THR A 282 17.33 4.83 -1.47
N ASP A 283 17.84 4.54 -0.27
CA ASP A 283 17.72 3.23 0.37
C ASP A 283 16.25 2.78 0.47
N THR A 284 15.34 3.72 0.78
CA THR A 284 13.89 3.47 0.78
C THR A 284 13.35 3.10 -0.60
N ASP A 285 13.88 3.69 -1.68
CA ASP A 285 13.47 3.29 -3.04
C ASP A 285 13.98 1.88 -3.37
N TYR A 286 15.22 1.53 -3.00
CA TYR A 286 15.74 0.16 -3.18
C TYR A 286 14.86 -0.86 -2.44
N LEU A 287 14.61 -0.66 -1.16
CA LEU A 287 13.74 -1.55 -0.37
C LEU A 287 12.30 -1.58 -0.91
N GLY A 288 11.78 -0.44 -1.38
CA GLY A 288 10.47 -0.37 -2.04
C GLY A 288 10.40 -1.14 -3.35
N ILE A 289 11.46 -1.10 -4.17
CA ILE A 289 11.58 -1.92 -5.39
C ILE A 289 11.63 -3.40 -5.02
N GLU A 290 12.41 -3.79 -4.00
CA GLU A 290 12.46 -5.17 -3.53
C GLU A 290 11.09 -5.68 -3.06
N SER A 291 10.41 -4.93 -2.21
CA SER A 291 9.07 -5.27 -1.72
C SER A 291 8.05 -5.39 -2.85
N VAL A 292 7.95 -4.40 -3.75
CA VAL A 292 6.93 -4.43 -4.81
C VAL A 292 7.26 -5.46 -5.90
N ILE A 293 8.52 -5.67 -6.27
CA ILE A 293 8.89 -6.77 -7.18
C ILE A 293 8.54 -8.12 -6.56
N GLY A 294 8.80 -8.31 -5.27
CA GLY A 294 8.37 -9.49 -4.52
C GLY A 294 6.86 -9.66 -4.54
N HIS A 295 6.12 -8.61 -4.18
CA HIS A 295 4.66 -8.58 -4.15
C HIS A 295 4.03 -9.08 -5.46
N GLU A 296 4.41 -8.49 -6.60
CA GLU A 296 3.86 -8.90 -7.90
C GLU A 296 4.26 -10.32 -8.29
N TYR A 297 5.46 -10.77 -7.90
CA TYR A 297 5.87 -12.16 -8.11
C TYR A 297 5.02 -13.13 -7.28
N PHE A 298 4.78 -12.81 -6.01
CA PHE A 298 4.03 -13.65 -5.08
C PHE A 298 2.57 -13.83 -5.51
N HIS A 299 1.97 -12.82 -6.13
CA HIS A 299 0.65 -12.89 -6.75
C HIS A 299 0.53 -13.99 -7.82
N ASN A 300 1.64 -14.46 -8.42
CA ASN A 300 1.61 -15.57 -9.37
C ASN A 300 0.87 -16.80 -8.79
N TRP A 301 0.95 -17.01 -7.48
CA TRP A 301 0.18 -18.00 -6.75
C TRP A 301 -1.04 -17.40 -6.04
N THR A 302 -0.84 -16.34 -5.24
CA THR A 302 -1.88 -15.72 -4.41
C THR A 302 -2.56 -14.55 -5.14
N GLY A 303 -3.27 -14.85 -6.21
CA GLY A 303 -3.98 -13.86 -7.04
C GLY A 303 -4.21 -14.35 -8.46
N ASN A 304 -3.23 -15.06 -9.02
CA ASN A 304 -3.30 -15.57 -10.40
C ASN A 304 -3.73 -17.03 -10.47
N ARG A 305 -2.97 -17.94 -9.85
CA ARG A 305 -3.32 -19.37 -9.86
C ARG A 305 -4.54 -19.69 -9.02
N VAL A 306 -4.71 -18.99 -7.90
CA VAL A 306 -6.00 -18.88 -7.22
C VAL A 306 -6.39 -17.41 -7.22
N THR A 307 -7.47 -17.09 -7.92
CA THR A 307 -7.94 -15.71 -8.07
C THR A 307 -9.21 -15.45 -7.24
N CYS A 308 -9.75 -14.24 -7.31
CA CYS A 308 -10.94 -13.81 -6.58
C CYS A 308 -12.22 -14.23 -7.32
N ARG A 309 -13.21 -14.82 -6.62
CA ARG A 309 -14.54 -15.09 -7.19
C ARG A 309 -15.29 -13.82 -7.59
N ASP A 310 -15.15 -12.78 -6.79
CA ASP A 310 -15.74 -11.47 -7.01
C ASP A 310 -14.89 -10.42 -6.31
N TRP A 311 -15.06 -9.15 -6.70
CA TRP A 311 -14.22 -8.07 -6.20
C TRP A 311 -14.36 -7.79 -4.70
N PHE A 312 -15.42 -8.23 -4.05
CA PHE A 312 -15.51 -8.14 -2.59
C PHE A 312 -14.47 -9.02 -1.90
N GLN A 313 -13.96 -10.04 -2.59
CA GLN A 313 -12.91 -10.93 -2.08
C GLN A 313 -11.50 -10.35 -2.25
N LEU A 314 -11.32 -9.07 -2.64
CA LEU A 314 -10.00 -8.51 -2.96
C LEU A 314 -8.93 -8.80 -1.89
N SER A 315 -9.26 -8.72 -0.60
CA SER A 315 -8.32 -9.01 0.50
C SER A 315 -7.85 -10.48 0.57
N LEU A 316 -8.53 -11.41 -0.13
CA LEU A 316 -8.04 -12.78 -0.32
C LEU A 316 -6.67 -12.80 -0.99
N LYS A 317 -6.51 -12.02 -2.07
CA LYS A 317 -5.22 -11.88 -2.75
C LYS A 317 -4.37 -10.82 -2.06
N GLU A 318 -4.92 -9.64 -1.79
CA GLU A 318 -4.12 -8.51 -1.30
C GLU A 318 -3.61 -8.70 0.12
N GLY A 319 -4.47 -9.06 1.08
CA GLY A 319 -4.03 -9.26 2.46
C GLY A 319 -3.00 -10.39 2.56
N LEU A 320 -3.16 -11.44 1.76
CA LEU A 320 -2.23 -12.57 1.74
C LEU A 320 -0.91 -12.25 1.03
N THR A 321 -0.96 -11.54 -0.09
CA THR A 321 0.26 -11.14 -0.82
C THR A 321 1.03 -10.07 -0.06
N VAL A 322 0.36 -9.08 0.56
CA VAL A 322 1.02 -8.12 1.46
C VAL A 322 1.68 -8.83 2.63
N PHE A 323 1.01 -9.81 3.25
CA PHE A 323 1.66 -10.63 4.28
C PHE A 323 2.93 -11.33 3.76
N ARG A 324 2.89 -11.88 2.54
CA ARG A 324 4.05 -12.54 1.90
C ARG A 324 5.19 -11.55 1.62
N ASP A 325 4.91 -10.35 1.09
CA ASP A 325 5.97 -9.36 0.84
C ASP A 325 6.59 -8.80 2.14
N GLN A 326 5.79 -8.68 3.20
CA GLN A 326 6.28 -8.24 4.51
C GLN A 326 7.18 -9.32 5.12
N GLU A 327 6.83 -10.60 4.98
CA GLU A 327 7.67 -11.72 5.41
C GLU A 327 8.95 -11.82 4.58
N PHE A 328 8.88 -11.60 3.27
CA PHE A 328 10.04 -11.55 2.38
C PHE A 328 11.02 -10.44 2.79
N SER A 329 10.53 -9.21 2.89
CA SER A 329 11.35 -8.05 3.29
C SER A 329 11.95 -8.22 4.70
N SER A 330 11.21 -8.90 5.59
CA SER A 330 11.67 -9.19 6.95
C SER A 330 12.71 -10.30 7.03
N ASP A 331 12.66 -11.30 6.15
CA ASP A 331 13.63 -12.40 6.11
C ASP A 331 14.95 -12.00 5.45
N LEU A 332 14.89 -11.11 4.45
CA LEU A 332 16.08 -10.60 3.76
C LEU A 332 16.74 -9.46 4.55
N GLY A 333 15.93 -8.59 5.17
CA GLY A 333 16.36 -7.39 5.88
C GLY A 333 16.18 -7.45 7.39
N SER A 334 15.80 -6.31 7.99
CA SER A 334 15.54 -6.21 9.43
C SER A 334 14.06 -6.46 9.73
N ARG A 335 13.76 -7.61 10.33
CA ARG A 335 12.39 -7.98 10.73
C ARG A 335 11.77 -6.97 11.70
N ALA A 336 12.53 -6.47 12.67
CA ALA A 336 12.03 -5.50 13.63
C ALA A 336 11.65 -4.17 12.96
N VAL A 337 12.51 -3.65 12.08
CA VAL A 337 12.26 -2.38 11.36
C VAL A 337 11.08 -2.51 10.40
N ASN A 338 11.01 -3.60 9.63
CA ASN A 338 9.85 -3.88 8.77
C ASN A 338 8.56 -3.92 9.61
N ARG A 339 8.57 -4.61 10.76
CA ARG A 339 7.40 -4.66 11.63
C ARG A 339 7.02 -3.27 12.16
N ILE A 340 7.99 -2.46 12.56
CA ILE A 340 7.79 -1.07 13.01
C ILE A 340 7.11 -0.24 11.92
N HIS A 341 7.63 -0.28 10.69
CA HIS A 341 7.06 0.47 9.56
C HIS A 341 5.62 0.04 9.25
N ASN A 342 5.36 -1.27 9.20
CA ASN A 342 4.03 -1.80 8.94
C ASN A 342 3.04 -1.37 10.05
N VAL A 343 3.45 -1.42 11.32
CA VAL A 343 2.59 -0.97 12.43
C VAL A 343 2.33 0.54 12.39
N ARG A 344 3.29 1.37 11.96
CA ARG A 344 3.05 2.81 11.76
C ARG A 344 1.99 3.06 10.70
N ILE A 345 1.98 2.28 9.61
CA ILE A 345 0.94 2.35 8.58
C ILE A 345 -0.43 1.97 9.17
N ILE A 346 -0.48 0.91 10.00
CA ILE A 346 -1.73 0.52 10.66
C ILE A 346 -2.22 1.60 11.63
N ARG A 347 -1.39 2.02 12.59
CA ARG A 347 -1.80 2.94 13.66
C ARG A 347 -2.06 4.36 13.19
N GLY A 348 -1.38 4.80 12.14
CA GLY A 348 -1.54 6.12 11.55
C GLY A 348 -2.69 6.12 10.54
N PRO A 349 -2.41 5.94 9.24
CA PRO A 349 -3.40 6.14 8.20
C PRO A 349 -4.51 5.06 8.15
N GLN A 350 -4.24 3.78 8.45
CA GLN A 350 -5.28 2.75 8.39
C GLN A 350 -6.32 2.90 9.51
N PHE A 351 -5.91 3.12 10.76
CA PHE A 351 -6.85 3.41 11.86
C PHE A 351 -7.67 4.69 11.58
N ALA A 352 -7.09 5.68 10.90
CA ALA A 352 -7.82 6.86 10.48
C ALA A 352 -8.89 6.54 9.40
N GLU A 353 -8.60 5.63 8.47
CA GLU A 353 -9.55 5.14 7.46
C GLU A 353 -10.69 4.33 8.11
N ASP A 354 -10.38 3.43 9.05
CA ASP A 354 -11.34 2.60 9.78
C ASP A 354 -12.31 3.43 10.64
N ALA A 355 -11.91 4.65 11.04
CA ALA A 355 -12.72 5.61 11.77
C ALA A 355 -13.39 6.67 10.86
N SER A 356 -13.20 6.59 9.55
CA SER A 356 -13.69 7.57 8.57
C SER A 356 -15.09 7.22 8.03
N PRO A 357 -15.73 8.14 7.29
CA PRO A 357 -16.93 7.82 6.50
C PRO A 357 -16.74 6.72 5.46
N MET A 358 -15.50 6.43 5.07
CA MET A 358 -15.13 5.34 4.17
C MET A 358 -14.82 4.03 4.90
N SER A 359 -15.07 3.93 6.21
CA SER A 359 -14.88 2.68 6.96
C SER A 359 -15.63 1.52 6.30
N HIS A 360 -14.93 0.39 6.17
CA HIS A 360 -15.47 -0.86 5.62
C HIS A 360 -14.69 -2.04 6.22
N PRO A 361 -15.24 -3.26 6.27
CA PRO A 361 -14.46 -4.44 6.64
C PRO A 361 -13.43 -4.79 5.55
N ILE A 362 -12.44 -5.64 5.87
CA ILE A 362 -11.43 -6.08 4.88
C ILE A 362 -12.05 -6.81 3.69
N ARG A 363 -13.25 -7.38 3.86
CA ARG A 363 -14.10 -7.89 2.79
C ARG A 363 -15.38 -7.05 2.72
N PRO A 364 -15.42 -5.99 1.90
CA PRO A 364 -16.53 -5.03 1.88
C PRO A 364 -17.90 -5.69 1.65
N GLU A 365 -18.96 -5.06 2.14
CA GLU A 365 -20.35 -5.52 1.95
C GLU A 365 -21.07 -4.79 0.80
N GLN A 366 -20.61 -3.58 0.48
CA GLN A 366 -21.22 -2.66 -0.48
C GLN A 366 -20.15 -1.81 -1.15
N VAL A 367 -20.20 -1.71 -2.48
CA VAL A 367 -19.24 -0.96 -3.32
C VAL A 367 -20.00 -0.20 -4.40
N ILE A 368 -19.66 1.07 -4.66
CA ILE A 368 -20.13 1.81 -5.86
C ILE A 368 -19.04 1.76 -6.93
N GLU A 369 -17.84 2.23 -6.59
CA GLU A 369 -16.66 2.21 -7.46
C GLU A 369 -15.60 1.29 -6.87
N MET A 370 -15.23 0.20 -7.56
CA MET A 370 -14.32 -0.80 -6.99
C MET A 370 -12.89 -0.25 -6.86
N ASN A 371 -12.48 0.67 -7.74
CA ASN A 371 -11.18 1.32 -7.65
C ASN A 371 -10.98 2.10 -6.32
N ASN A 372 -12.07 2.51 -5.65
CA ASN A 372 -12.01 3.14 -4.32
C ASN A 372 -11.67 2.17 -3.18
N PHE A 373 -11.71 0.85 -3.40
CA PHE A 373 -11.49 -0.18 -2.37
C PHE A 373 -10.09 -0.81 -2.41
N TYR A 374 -9.18 -0.25 -3.21
CA TYR A 374 -7.74 -0.48 -3.12
C TYR A 374 -7.16 0.32 -1.95
N THR A 375 -7.55 -0.08 -0.74
CA THR A 375 -7.38 0.71 0.50
C THR A 375 -6.40 0.06 1.47
N LEU A 376 -5.94 0.86 2.44
CA LEU A 376 -5.11 0.35 3.54
C LEU A 376 -5.84 -0.73 4.35
N THR A 377 -7.17 -0.67 4.42
CA THR A 377 -7.96 -1.69 5.09
C THR A 377 -7.96 -3.03 4.35
N VAL A 378 -8.07 -3.03 3.01
CA VAL A 378 -8.03 -4.29 2.23
C VAL A 378 -6.62 -4.90 2.22
N TYR A 379 -5.59 -4.06 2.08
CA TYR A 379 -4.18 -4.45 1.96
C TYR A 379 -3.54 -4.70 3.34
N GLU A 380 -3.37 -3.64 4.12
CA GLU A 380 -2.56 -3.66 5.35
C GLU A 380 -3.31 -4.29 6.51
N LYS A 381 -4.57 -3.89 6.78
CA LYS A 381 -5.36 -4.60 7.80
C LYS A 381 -5.67 -6.03 7.36
N GLY A 382 -5.82 -6.27 6.06
CA GLY A 382 -5.89 -7.61 5.48
C GLY A 382 -4.68 -8.46 5.88
N SER A 383 -3.46 -7.94 5.70
CA SER A 383 -2.23 -8.65 6.07
C SER A 383 -2.07 -8.87 7.57
N GLU A 384 -2.52 -7.93 8.41
CA GLU A 384 -2.60 -8.14 9.86
C GLU A 384 -3.58 -9.26 10.24
N VAL A 385 -4.69 -9.43 9.51
CA VAL A 385 -5.61 -10.57 9.70
C VAL A 385 -4.95 -11.89 9.32
N ILE A 386 -4.19 -11.93 8.21
CA ILE A 386 -3.40 -13.11 7.85
C ILE A 386 -2.32 -13.41 8.90
N ARG A 387 -1.64 -12.38 9.40
CA ARG A 387 -0.62 -12.48 10.47
C ARG A 387 -1.22 -12.98 11.79
N MET A 388 -2.47 -12.63 12.11
CA MET A 388 -3.17 -13.19 13.25
C MET A 388 -3.46 -14.69 13.08
N ILE A 389 -3.87 -15.14 11.87
CA ILE A 389 -4.00 -16.58 11.58
C ILE A 389 -2.65 -17.27 11.76
N HIS A 390 -1.57 -16.69 11.21
CA HIS A 390 -0.21 -17.20 11.40
C HIS A 390 0.19 -17.30 12.87
N THR A 391 -0.13 -16.27 13.67
CA THR A 391 0.13 -16.23 15.12
C THR A 391 -0.64 -17.34 15.87
N LEU A 392 -1.91 -17.57 15.51
CA LEU A 392 -2.75 -18.61 16.13
C LEU A 392 -2.31 -20.04 15.76
N LEU A 393 -1.88 -20.24 14.51
CA LEU A 393 -1.53 -21.57 13.98
C LEU A 393 -0.06 -21.94 14.21
N GLY A 394 0.81 -20.94 14.26
CA GLY A 394 2.25 -21.08 14.09
C GLY A 394 2.65 -21.43 12.64
N GLU A 395 3.90 -21.15 12.29
CA GLU A 395 4.46 -21.34 10.93
C GLU A 395 4.13 -22.72 10.33
N SER A 396 4.34 -23.80 11.08
CA SER A 396 4.15 -25.15 10.54
C SER A 396 2.70 -25.44 10.12
N ASN A 397 1.71 -25.01 10.89
CA ASN A 397 0.31 -25.25 10.53
C ASN A 397 -0.19 -24.23 9.51
N PHE A 398 0.33 -23.00 9.53
CA PHE A 398 0.06 -22.02 8.49
C PHE A 398 0.50 -22.54 7.11
N GLN A 399 1.71 -23.11 7.00
CA GLN A 399 2.20 -23.70 5.75
C GLN A 399 1.38 -24.92 5.30
N LYS A 400 0.88 -25.75 6.24
CA LYS A 400 -0.07 -26.82 5.89
C LYS A 400 -1.38 -26.27 5.34
N GLY A 401 -1.88 -25.18 5.92
CA GLY A 401 -3.08 -24.48 5.45
C GLY A 401 -2.90 -23.88 4.06
N MET A 402 -1.76 -23.21 3.80
CA MET A 402 -1.38 -22.72 2.47
C MET A 402 -1.36 -23.87 1.44
N LYS A 403 -0.72 -24.99 1.79
CA LYS A 403 -0.67 -26.17 0.92
C LYS A 403 -2.06 -26.71 0.61
N LEU A 404 -2.91 -26.87 1.63
CA LEU A 404 -4.28 -27.36 1.46
C LEU A 404 -5.14 -26.38 0.63
N TYR A 405 -4.93 -25.07 0.80
CA TYR A 405 -5.59 -24.04 0.01
C TYR A 405 -5.27 -24.19 -1.47
N PHE A 406 -3.99 -24.29 -1.84
CA PHE A 406 -3.61 -24.52 -3.24
C PHE A 406 -4.08 -25.88 -3.75
N GLU A 407 -3.99 -26.96 -2.97
CA GLU A 407 -4.50 -28.28 -3.36
C GLU A 407 -5.99 -28.27 -3.71
N ARG A 408 -6.79 -27.40 -3.08
CA ARG A 408 -8.24 -27.30 -3.29
C ARG A 408 -8.64 -26.33 -4.40
N HIS A 409 -7.92 -25.21 -4.53
CA HIS A 409 -8.41 -24.05 -5.27
C HIS A 409 -7.53 -23.62 -6.45
N ASP A 410 -6.41 -24.31 -6.70
CA ASP A 410 -5.58 -24.05 -7.87
C ASP A 410 -6.36 -24.12 -9.20
N GLY A 411 -6.21 -23.11 -10.05
CA GLY A 411 -6.93 -22.95 -11.32
C GLY A 411 -8.37 -22.46 -11.17
N THR A 412 -8.75 -21.92 -10.01
CA THR A 412 -10.12 -21.47 -9.71
C THR A 412 -10.18 -20.05 -9.16
N ALA A 413 -11.40 -19.53 -9.04
CA ALA A 413 -11.71 -18.26 -8.38
C ALA A 413 -12.38 -18.54 -7.03
N ALA A 414 -11.71 -18.19 -5.92
CA ALA A 414 -12.06 -18.57 -4.54
C ALA A 414 -12.55 -17.37 -3.70
N THR A 415 -12.94 -17.62 -2.45
CA THR A 415 -13.35 -16.59 -1.48
C THR A 415 -12.47 -16.53 -0.23
N CYS A 416 -12.61 -15.45 0.56
CA CYS A 416 -11.94 -15.37 1.86
C CYS A 416 -12.30 -16.54 2.79
N GLU A 417 -13.55 -17.02 2.75
CA GLU A 417 -13.99 -18.19 3.53
C GLU A 417 -13.26 -19.47 3.14
N ASP A 418 -12.99 -19.68 1.84
CA ASP A 418 -12.27 -20.86 1.35
C ASP A 418 -10.86 -20.92 1.95
N PHE A 419 -10.17 -19.78 1.98
CA PHE A 419 -8.85 -19.65 2.60
C PHE A 419 -8.87 -19.96 4.11
N VAL A 420 -9.79 -19.34 4.85
CA VAL A 420 -9.92 -19.58 6.31
C VAL A 420 -10.29 -21.05 6.59
N ALA A 421 -11.15 -21.65 5.76
CA ALA A 421 -11.51 -23.07 5.88
C ALA A 421 -10.31 -24.00 5.64
N ALA A 422 -9.45 -23.70 4.66
CA ALA A 422 -8.22 -24.47 4.46
C ALA A 422 -7.26 -24.36 5.66
N MET A 423 -7.13 -23.17 6.25
CA MET A 423 -6.33 -22.94 7.47
C MET A 423 -6.89 -23.72 8.67
N GLU A 424 -8.20 -23.66 8.89
CA GLU A 424 -8.91 -24.38 9.95
C GLU A 424 -8.79 -25.90 9.79
N ASP A 425 -9.07 -26.43 8.60
CA ASP A 425 -9.03 -27.87 8.32
C ASP A 425 -7.62 -28.47 8.45
N ALA A 426 -6.59 -27.74 8.01
CA ALA A 426 -5.21 -28.23 8.04
C ALA A 426 -4.57 -28.17 9.43
N SER A 427 -5.03 -27.24 10.27
CA SER A 427 -4.47 -27.00 11.60
C SER A 427 -5.25 -27.66 12.73
N GLY A 428 -6.57 -27.84 12.56
CA GLY A 428 -7.50 -28.23 13.60
C GLY A 428 -7.83 -27.12 14.62
N VAL A 429 -7.37 -25.87 14.38
CA VAL A 429 -7.70 -24.71 15.21
C VAL A 429 -9.03 -24.14 14.75
N ASP A 430 -9.99 -23.97 15.67
CA ASP A 430 -11.29 -23.35 15.40
C ASP A 430 -11.13 -21.86 15.09
N LEU A 431 -11.53 -21.46 13.89
CA LEU A 431 -11.51 -20.09 13.39
C LEU A 431 -12.93 -19.55 13.17
N GLN A 432 -13.98 -20.17 13.74
CA GLN A 432 -15.36 -19.76 13.54
C GLN A 432 -15.60 -18.32 14.00
N GLN A 433 -15.20 -17.97 15.22
CA GLN A 433 -15.29 -16.59 15.71
C GLN A 433 -14.31 -15.66 14.98
N PHE A 434 -13.14 -16.18 14.60
CA PHE A 434 -12.11 -15.40 13.90
C PHE A 434 -12.62 -14.79 12.59
N ARG A 435 -13.55 -15.48 11.89
CA ARG A 435 -14.17 -14.98 10.65
C ARG A 435 -14.86 -13.61 10.79
N LEU A 436 -15.20 -13.17 12.01
CA LEU A 436 -15.72 -11.82 12.25
C LEU A 436 -14.76 -10.71 11.79
N TRP A 437 -13.45 -10.95 11.78
CA TRP A 437 -12.45 -10.00 11.25
C TRP A 437 -12.66 -9.66 9.77
N TYR A 438 -13.28 -10.56 8.99
CA TYR A 438 -13.60 -10.32 7.58
C TYR A 438 -14.88 -9.51 7.38
N SER A 439 -15.78 -9.47 8.36
CA SER A 439 -17.11 -8.86 8.23
C SER A 439 -17.33 -7.63 9.11
N GLN A 440 -16.46 -7.36 10.09
CA GLN A 440 -16.60 -6.25 11.03
C GLN A 440 -15.57 -5.14 10.74
N SER A 441 -16.05 -3.94 10.41
CA SER A 441 -15.22 -2.74 10.24
C SER A 441 -14.83 -2.09 11.56
N GLY A 442 -13.89 -1.15 11.52
CA GLY A 442 -13.45 -0.39 12.68
C GLY A 442 -12.32 -1.05 13.46
N THR A 443 -11.69 -0.25 14.33
CA THR A 443 -10.55 -0.66 15.15
C THR A 443 -11.01 -1.05 16.55
N PRO A 444 -10.79 -2.29 17.02
CA PRO A 444 -11.07 -2.67 18.40
C PRO A 444 -10.16 -1.96 19.39
N GLU A 445 -10.68 -1.70 20.59
CA GLU A 445 -9.96 -1.20 21.75
C GLU A 445 -9.84 -2.31 22.79
N LEU A 446 -8.63 -2.53 23.30
CA LEU A 446 -8.35 -3.43 24.42
C LEU A 446 -8.03 -2.60 25.67
N HIS A 447 -8.95 -2.60 26.62
CA HIS A 447 -8.76 -1.99 27.94
C HIS A 447 -8.24 -3.05 28.90
N VAL A 448 -7.01 -2.86 29.38
CA VAL A 448 -6.28 -3.87 30.15
C VAL A 448 -5.88 -3.33 31.53
N SER A 449 -6.01 -4.16 32.56
CA SER A 449 -5.54 -3.85 33.92
C SER A 449 -4.89 -5.08 34.57
N GLY A 450 -3.76 -4.88 35.25
CA GLY A 450 -3.04 -5.92 35.98
C GLY A 450 -3.12 -5.73 37.50
N VAL A 451 -3.23 -6.82 38.25
CA VAL A 451 -3.15 -6.81 39.72
C VAL A 451 -2.21 -7.94 40.16
N TYR A 452 -1.16 -7.59 40.91
CA TYR A 452 -0.26 -8.55 41.53
C TYR A 452 -0.68 -8.84 42.98
N ASP A 453 -0.78 -10.12 43.32
CA ASP A 453 -0.98 -10.61 44.69
C ASP A 453 0.31 -11.28 45.17
N GLN A 454 0.99 -10.63 46.11
CA GLN A 454 2.26 -11.09 46.66
C GLN A 454 2.13 -12.35 47.52
N ASP A 455 1.04 -12.47 48.29
CA ASP A 455 0.83 -13.61 49.19
C ASP A 455 0.49 -14.88 48.39
N ALA A 456 -0.30 -14.73 47.33
CA ALA A 456 -0.64 -15.80 46.41
C ALA A 456 0.43 -16.05 45.32
N GLN A 457 1.37 -15.12 45.12
CA GLN A 457 2.33 -15.13 44.02
C GLN A 457 1.63 -15.26 42.65
N THR A 458 0.58 -14.46 42.47
CA THR A 458 -0.22 -14.46 41.24
C THR A 458 -0.31 -13.09 40.60
N PHE A 459 -0.32 -13.04 39.27
CA PHE A 459 -0.64 -11.84 38.51
C PHE A 459 -1.93 -12.05 37.72
N THR A 460 -2.91 -11.19 37.98
CA THR A 460 -4.23 -11.23 37.34
C THR A 460 -4.33 -10.14 36.29
N LEU A 461 -4.50 -10.53 35.03
CA LEU A 461 -4.70 -9.64 33.89
C LEU A 461 -6.17 -9.65 33.47
N SER A 462 -6.85 -8.53 33.61
CA SER A 462 -8.23 -8.34 33.14
C SER A 462 -8.23 -7.57 31.83
N VAL A 463 -8.92 -8.11 30.82
CA VAL A 463 -8.96 -7.58 29.45
C VAL A 463 -10.41 -7.38 29.04
N LYS A 464 -10.73 -6.16 28.57
CA LYS A 464 -12.01 -5.83 27.96
C LYS A 464 -11.80 -5.43 26.51
N GLN A 465 -12.63 -5.95 25.62
CA GLN A 465 -12.62 -5.55 24.21
C GLN A 465 -13.90 -4.82 23.83
N HIS A 466 -13.75 -3.78 23.02
CA HIS A 466 -14.87 -3.03 22.45
C HIS A 466 -14.48 -2.47 21.08
N THR A 467 -15.34 -2.59 20.08
CA THR A 467 -15.18 -1.86 18.81
C THR A 467 -16.26 -0.76 18.76
N PRO A 468 -15.87 0.51 18.59
CA PRO A 468 -16.83 1.59 18.39
C PRO A 468 -17.70 1.37 17.13
N PRO A 469 -18.97 1.83 17.12
CA PRO A 469 -19.77 1.87 15.91
C PRO A 469 -19.10 2.68 14.80
N THR A 470 -19.21 2.21 13.56
CA THR A 470 -18.67 2.89 12.38
C THR A 470 -19.81 3.50 11.54
N ALA A 471 -19.45 4.20 10.46
CA ALA A 471 -20.43 4.75 9.53
C ALA A 471 -21.25 3.64 8.86
N ASP A 472 -20.59 2.56 8.43
CA ASP A 472 -21.18 1.42 7.73
C ASP A 472 -21.87 0.40 8.65
N GLN A 473 -21.48 0.31 9.92
CA GLN A 473 -21.94 -0.75 10.83
C GLN A 473 -22.13 -0.24 12.27
N LYS A 474 -23.37 -0.32 12.78
CA LYS A 474 -23.71 0.10 14.15
C LYS A 474 -23.53 -0.97 15.21
N GLU A 475 -23.80 -2.23 14.86
CA GLU A 475 -23.65 -3.36 15.77
C GLU A 475 -22.24 -3.94 15.62
N LYS A 476 -21.60 -4.22 16.76
CA LYS A 476 -20.26 -4.80 16.84
C LYS A 476 -20.26 -5.96 17.85
N GLN A 477 -19.52 -7.01 17.53
CA GLN A 477 -19.38 -8.21 18.35
C GLN A 477 -17.93 -8.37 18.85
N PRO A 478 -17.72 -9.07 19.98
CA PRO A 478 -16.38 -9.48 20.41
C PRO A 478 -15.70 -10.32 19.34
N LEU A 479 -14.47 -9.96 19.02
CA LEU A 479 -13.61 -10.66 18.08
C LEU A 479 -12.78 -11.72 18.80
N HIS A 480 -12.18 -12.63 18.03
CA HIS A 480 -11.11 -13.50 18.50
C HIS A 480 -9.78 -12.78 18.30
N ILE A 481 -9.26 -12.21 19.38
CA ILE A 481 -8.04 -11.39 19.37
C ILE A 481 -6.89 -12.23 19.96
N PRO A 482 -5.86 -12.61 19.16
CA PRO A 482 -4.62 -13.17 19.70
C PRO A 482 -3.84 -12.06 20.40
N PHE A 483 -3.77 -12.12 21.73
CA PHE A 483 -3.15 -11.10 22.56
C PHE A 483 -1.85 -11.62 23.16
N ALA A 484 -0.73 -11.34 22.48
CA ALA A 484 0.59 -11.77 22.89
C ALA A 484 1.15 -10.94 24.06
N ILE A 485 1.64 -11.60 25.11
CA ILE A 485 2.17 -10.94 26.31
C ILE A 485 3.50 -11.55 26.78
N GLU A 486 4.28 -10.80 27.53
CA GLU A 486 5.40 -11.30 28.35
C GLU A 486 5.38 -10.60 29.71
N LEU A 487 5.78 -11.29 30.77
CA LEU A 487 5.86 -10.72 32.13
C LEU A 487 7.31 -10.73 32.59
N TYR A 488 7.84 -9.58 32.97
CA TYR A 488 9.25 -9.41 33.36
C TYR A 488 9.39 -9.20 34.87
N ASP A 489 10.40 -9.80 35.49
CA ASP A 489 10.86 -9.41 36.83
C ASP A 489 11.67 -8.10 36.80
N ALA A 490 12.11 -7.61 37.97
CA ALA A 490 12.85 -6.35 38.08
C ALA A 490 14.25 -6.42 37.44
N GLU A 491 14.78 -7.62 37.20
CA GLU A 491 16.07 -7.87 36.57
C GLU A 491 15.97 -8.06 35.04
N GLY A 492 14.75 -8.10 34.48
CA GLY A 492 14.51 -8.32 33.06
C GLY A 492 14.40 -9.79 32.65
N ASN A 493 14.30 -10.73 33.60
CA ASN A 493 13.99 -12.12 33.28
C ASN A 493 12.49 -12.31 33.06
N ILE A 494 12.14 -13.20 32.14
CA ILE A 494 10.74 -13.49 31.79
C ILE A 494 10.19 -14.56 32.73
N PHE A 495 9.05 -14.28 33.35
CA PHE A 495 8.27 -15.28 34.08
C PHE A 495 7.67 -16.31 33.10
N GLU A 496 7.79 -17.60 33.42
CA GLU A 496 7.04 -18.62 32.70
C GLU A 496 5.54 -18.49 33.04
N LEU A 497 4.72 -18.27 32.02
CA LEU A 497 3.28 -18.15 32.19
C LEU A 497 2.69 -19.52 32.55
N ARG A 498 2.07 -19.59 33.74
CA ARG A 498 1.41 -20.80 34.24
C ARG A 498 0.00 -20.51 34.74
N CYS A 499 -0.94 -21.41 34.43
CA CYS A 499 -2.31 -21.35 34.94
C CYS A 499 -2.74 -22.76 35.38
N ASN A 500 -3.28 -22.91 36.58
CA ASN A 500 -3.63 -24.21 37.18
C ASN A 500 -2.45 -25.21 37.20
N GLY A 501 -1.23 -24.72 37.48
CA GLY A 501 -0.01 -25.51 37.48
C GLY A 501 0.57 -25.90 36.11
N GLU A 502 -0.12 -25.60 35.00
CA GLU A 502 0.34 -25.92 33.64
C GLU A 502 0.92 -24.71 32.93
N LYS A 503 1.93 -24.94 32.08
CA LYS A 503 2.49 -23.91 31.21
C LYS A 503 1.45 -23.52 30.15
N VAL A 504 1.22 -22.21 29.99
CA VAL A 504 0.32 -21.67 28.97
C VAL A 504 1.10 -20.92 27.89
N SER A 505 0.47 -20.75 26.73
CA SER A 505 1.02 -19.91 25.65
C SER A 505 1.09 -18.44 26.09
N ASP A 506 2.07 -17.73 25.54
CA ASP A 506 2.19 -16.28 25.61
C ASP A 506 1.19 -15.55 24.70
N VAL A 507 0.46 -16.26 23.83
CA VAL A 507 -0.64 -15.73 23.02
C VAL A 507 -1.98 -16.06 23.69
N LEU A 508 -2.58 -15.07 24.33
CA LEU A 508 -3.87 -15.23 25.01
C LEU A 508 -5.03 -15.11 24.01
N ASN A 509 -6.01 -16.00 24.11
CA ASN A 509 -7.22 -15.95 23.28
C ASN A 509 -8.28 -15.05 23.91
N VAL A 510 -8.29 -13.77 23.53
CA VAL A 510 -9.31 -12.81 23.97
C VAL A 510 -10.51 -12.90 23.04
N THR A 511 -11.55 -13.60 23.46
CA THR A 511 -12.74 -14.01 22.71
C THR A 511 -14.05 -13.49 23.29
N GLN A 512 -14.07 -13.01 24.54
CA GLN A 512 -15.26 -12.45 25.19
C GLN A 512 -15.12 -10.94 25.35
N GLY A 513 -16.23 -10.25 25.64
CA GLY A 513 -16.22 -8.81 25.90
C GLY A 513 -15.39 -8.42 27.13
N GLU A 514 -15.30 -9.30 28.12
CA GLU A 514 -14.47 -9.16 29.31
C GLU A 514 -13.93 -10.54 29.72
N GLN A 515 -12.62 -10.67 29.95
CA GLN A 515 -11.96 -11.90 30.37
C GLN A 515 -10.84 -11.62 31.36
N THR A 516 -10.53 -12.63 32.17
CA THR A 516 -9.46 -12.56 33.15
C THR A 516 -8.52 -13.76 32.98
N PHE A 517 -7.23 -13.48 33.00
CA PHE A 517 -6.16 -14.48 32.97
C PHE A 517 -5.38 -14.38 34.28
N VAL A 518 -5.22 -15.50 34.99
CA VAL A 518 -4.49 -15.56 36.26
C VAL A 518 -3.23 -16.39 36.06
N PHE A 519 -2.08 -15.76 36.25
CA PHE A 519 -0.77 -16.39 36.15
C PHE A 519 -0.23 -16.69 37.55
N GLU A 520 0.21 -17.92 37.76
CA GLU A 520 0.76 -18.43 39.02
C GLU A 520 2.29 -18.39 39.03
N SER A 521 2.90 -18.55 40.21
CA SER A 521 4.36 -18.60 40.40
C SER A 521 5.07 -17.31 39.98
N ILE A 522 4.37 -16.18 40.08
CA ILE A 522 4.92 -14.84 39.86
C ILE A 522 5.51 -14.38 41.19
N THR A 523 6.83 -14.46 41.34
CA THR A 523 7.49 -14.32 42.65
C THR A 523 7.74 -12.86 43.07
N SER A 524 7.59 -11.91 42.14
CA SER A 524 7.68 -10.46 42.36
C SER A 524 6.71 -9.75 41.42
N GLU A 525 6.37 -8.51 41.73
CA GLU A 525 5.49 -7.70 40.88
C GLU A 525 6.08 -7.60 39.45
N PRO A 526 5.35 -8.04 38.41
CA PRO A 526 5.89 -8.08 37.07
C PRO A 526 5.67 -6.77 36.32
N VAL A 527 6.56 -6.45 35.38
CA VAL A 527 6.31 -5.46 34.33
C VAL A 527 5.75 -6.18 33.10
N PRO A 528 4.48 -5.96 32.71
CA PRO A 528 3.90 -6.62 31.56
C PRO A 528 4.33 -5.94 30.26
N SER A 529 4.80 -6.72 29.28
CA SER A 529 4.87 -6.32 27.88
C SER A 529 3.62 -6.86 27.18
N LEU A 530 2.77 -5.97 26.69
CA LEU A 530 1.45 -6.30 26.16
C LEU A 530 1.38 -6.05 24.65
N LEU A 531 0.55 -6.84 23.95
CA LEU A 531 0.37 -6.76 22.50
C LEU A 531 1.71 -6.89 21.74
N LYS A 532 2.58 -7.80 22.19
CA LYS A 532 3.90 -8.06 21.61
C LYS A 532 3.80 -8.25 20.09
N GLU A 533 4.75 -7.68 19.36
CA GLU A 533 4.78 -7.65 17.89
C GLU A 533 3.49 -7.13 17.24
N PHE A 534 2.72 -6.31 17.97
CA PHE A 534 1.40 -5.87 17.56
C PHE A 534 0.52 -7.05 17.11
N SER A 535 0.48 -8.10 17.94
CA SER A 535 -0.19 -9.39 17.66
C SER A 535 -1.64 -9.31 17.15
N ALA A 536 -2.32 -8.17 17.32
CA ALA A 536 -3.58 -7.87 16.66
C ALA A 536 -3.71 -6.36 16.34
N PRO A 537 -4.45 -5.98 15.28
CA PRO A 537 -4.63 -4.59 14.86
C PRO A 537 -5.64 -3.84 15.75
N VAL A 538 -5.24 -3.57 17.00
CA VAL A 538 -6.10 -2.99 18.04
C VAL A 538 -5.44 -1.78 18.71
N LYS A 539 -6.25 -0.92 19.33
CA LYS A 539 -5.79 0.13 20.23
C LYS A 539 -5.62 -0.45 21.64
N LEU A 540 -4.40 -0.47 22.16
CA LEU A 540 -4.15 -0.88 23.54
C LEU A 540 -4.34 0.30 24.50
N VAL A 541 -5.14 0.10 25.55
CA VAL A 541 -5.33 1.03 26.65
C VAL A 541 -4.86 0.36 27.94
N TYR A 542 -3.68 0.77 28.42
CA TYR A 542 -3.08 0.35 29.68
C TYR A 542 -2.34 1.53 30.31
N ASP A 543 -2.53 1.74 31.61
CA ASP A 543 -1.95 2.88 32.34
C ASP A 543 -0.52 2.59 32.80
N TYR A 544 0.41 2.57 31.84
CA TYR A 544 1.83 2.40 32.15
C TYR A 544 2.37 3.61 32.91
N GLN A 545 3.11 3.32 33.97
CA GLN A 545 4.02 4.28 34.60
C GLN A 545 5.26 4.46 33.71
N ASP A 546 5.90 5.63 33.80
CA ASP A 546 7.03 5.97 32.94
C ASP A 546 8.21 5.01 33.17
N GLU A 547 8.43 4.59 34.41
CA GLU A 547 9.46 3.64 34.80
C GLU A 547 9.24 2.28 34.15
N ALA A 548 7.98 1.85 33.98
CA ALA A 548 7.65 0.60 33.31
C ALA A 548 7.93 0.66 31.80
N LEU A 549 7.61 1.79 31.15
CA LEU A 549 7.93 1.98 29.72
C LEU A 549 9.44 2.09 29.50
N ALA A 550 10.14 2.87 30.32
CA ALA A 550 11.60 2.97 30.26
C ALA A 550 12.28 1.62 30.54
N PHE A 551 11.74 0.82 31.48
CA PHE A 551 12.19 -0.55 31.72
C PHE A 551 12.01 -1.41 30.46
N LEU A 552 10.84 -1.39 29.82
CA LEU A 552 10.58 -2.18 28.62
C LEU A 552 11.45 -1.77 27.43
N MET A 553 11.77 -0.48 27.27
CA MET A 553 12.70 0.00 26.25
C MET A 553 14.08 -0.67 26.34
N ILE A 554 14.51 -1.03 27.55
CA ILE A 554 15.83 -1.60 27.83
C ILE A 554 15.78 -3.14 27.89
N HIS A 555 14.79 -3.69 28.60
CA HIS A 555 14.78 -5.09 29.01
C HIS A 555 13.89 -5.98 28.16
N ALA A 556 12.94 -5.44 27.39
CA ALA A 556 12.08 -6.29 26.57
C ALA A 556 12.93 -7.11 25.59
N ARG A 557 12.61 -8.41 25.47
CA ARG A 557 13.35 -9.33 24.60
C ARG A 557 13.10 -9.05 23.12
N ASN A 558 11.88 -8.66 22.78
CA ASN A 558 11.47 -8.34 21.43
C ASN A 558 11.75 -6.86 21.12
N GLU A 559 12.46 -6.58 20.04
CA GLU A 559 12.84 -5.22 19.64
C GLU A 559 11.63 -4.36 19.30
N PHE A 560 10.61 -4.91 18.64
CA PHE A 560 9.36 -4.18 18.41
C PHE A 560 8.72 -3.76 19.74
N ALA A 561 8.72 -4.60 20.77
CA ALA A 561 8.18 -4.24 22.09
C ALA A 561 8.99 -3.12 22.78
N ARG A 562 10.32 -3.10 22.61
CA ARG A 562 11.16 -1.97 23.05
C ARG A 562 10.73 -0.68 22.35
N TRP A 563 10.52 -0.77 21.03
CA TRP A 563 10.04 0.36 20.21
C TRP A 563 8.69 0.85 20.64
N ASP A 564 7.73 -0.06 20.81
CA ASP A 564 6.37 0.30 21.19
C ASP A 564 6.35 1.00 22.56
N ALA A 565 7.14 0.52 23.53
CA ALA A 565 7.30 1.19 24.82
C ALA A 565 7.85 2.62 24.69
N GLY A 566 8.85 2.83 23.84
CA GLY A 566 9.38 4.17 23.52
C GLY A 566 8.32 5.08 22.89
N GLN A 567 7.53 4.56 21.95
CA GLN A 567 6.46 5.32 21.30
C GLN A 567 5.32 5.65 22.27
N MET A 568 4.95 4.73 23.15
CA MET A 568 3.96 4.98 24.21
C MET A 568 4.44 6.07 25.17
N LEU A 569 5.72 6.03 25.56
CA LEU A 569 6.32 7.01 26.46
C LEU A 569 6.29 8.40 25.82
N ILE A 570 6.80 8.56 24.59
CA ILE A 570 6.80 9.86 23.93
C ILE A 570 5.39 10.35 23.60
N ALA A 571 4.46 9.46 23.25
CA ALA A 571 3.06 9.80 22.99
C ALA A 571 2.36 10.38 24.24
N LYS A 572 2.64 9.84 25.44
CA LYS A 572 2.15 10.38 26.72
C LYS A 572 2.55 11.84 26.88
N TYR A 573 3.82 12.16 26.59
CA TYR A 573 4.33 13.53 26.68
C TYR A 573 3.84 14.44 25.55
N ILE A 574 3.67 13.94 24.33
CA ILE A 574 3.06 14.71 23.24
C ILE A 574 1.62 15.12 23.62
N ARG A 575 0.79 14.18 24.09
CA ARG A 575 -0.59 14.46 24.52
C ARG A 575 -0.64 15.49 25.64
N ALA A 576 0.14 15.29 26.70
CA ALA A 576 0.19 16.22 27.82
C ALA A 576 0.66 17.62 27.38
N ASN A 577 1.61 17.71 26.45
CA ASN A 577 2.11 18.99 25.96
C ASN A 577 1.14 19.71 25.02
N ILE A 578 0.30 18.99 24.27
CA ILE A 578 -0.77 19.59 23.48
C ILE A 578 -1.77 20.30 24.40
N GLU A 579 -2.20 19.64 25.49
CA GLU A 579 -3.07 20.26 26.50
C GLU A 579 -2.43 21.48 27.15
N ARG A 580 -1.12 21.41 27.45
CA ARG A 580 -0.36 22.54 28.01
C ARG A 580 -0.33 23.73 27.05
N VAL A 581 -0.03 23.51 25.77
CA VAL A 581 0.01 24.55 24.75
C VAL A 581 -1.37 25.18 24.55
N GLN A 582 -2.44 24.40 24.56
CA GLN A 582 -3.82 24.89 24.51
C GLN A 582 -4.17 25.80 25.71
N GLN A 583 -3.55 25.56 26.87
CA GLN A 583 -3.66 26.39 28.07
C GLN A 583 -2.68 27.57 28.10
N GLY A 584 -1.92 27.81 27.02
CA GLY A 584 -0.92 28.87 26.93
C GLY A 584 0.36 28.62 27.73
N GLN A 585 0.64 27.36 28.08
CA GLN A 585 1.84 26.96 28.80
C GLN A 585 2.93 26.47 27.84
N SER A 586 4.18 26.47 28.29
CA SER A 586 5.31 25.95 27.51
C SER A 586 5.35 24.42 27.49
N VAL A 587 5.91 23.88 26.42
CA VAL A 587 6.25 22.46 26.30
C VAL A 587 7.29 22.09 27.36
N ALA A 588 7.12 20.93 27.99
CA ALA A 588 8.00 20.39 29.01
C ALA A 588 8.23 18.89 28.77
N LEU A 589 9.49 18.46 28.85
CA LEU A 589 9.89 17.08 28.70
C LEU A 589 10.88 16.73 29.83
N PRO A 590 10.57 15.77 30.71
CA PRO A 590 11.42 15.45 31.84
C PRO A 590 12.78 14.86 31.43
N GLU A 591 13.80 15.10 32.25
CA GLU A 591 15.15 14.57 32.04
C GLU A 591 15.18 13.04 32.03
N SER A 592 14.35 12.37 32.85
CA SER A 592 14.24 10.91 32.86
C SER A 592 13.79 10.32 31.52
N VAL A 593 12.94 11.02 30.78
CA VAL A 593 12.53 10.61 29.43
C VAL A 593 13.68 10.80 28.46
N MET A 594 14.42 11.91 28.57
CA MET A 594 15.62 12.15 27.76
C MET A 594 16.70 11.12 28.02
N ASP A 595 16.89 10.72 29.27
CA ASP A 595 17.84 9.68 29.66
C ASP A 595 17.45 8.31 29.08
N ALA A 596 16.15 7.99 28.98
CA ALA A 596 15.69 6.75 28.35
C ALA A 596 16.07 6.70 26.86
N PHE A 597 15.83 7.77 26.10
CA PHE A 597 16.24 7.85 24.69
C PHE A 597 17.77 7.91 24.53
N ARG A 598 18.49 8.58 25.45
CA ARG A 598 19.96 8.55 25.49
C ARG A 598 20.47 7.13 25.71
N GLY A 599 19.83 6.36 26.60
CA GLY A 599 20.16 4.97 26.87
C GLY A 599 20.07 4.11 25.61
N VAL A 600 19.00 4.25 24.82
CA VAL A 600 18.85 3.56 23.53
C VAL A 600 19.94 3.98 22.54
N LEU A 601 20.19 5.29 22.40
CA LEU A 601 21.20 5.80 21.47
C LEU A 601 22.62 5.30 21.81
N LEU A 602 22.93 5.11 23.09
CA LEU A 602 24.25 4.69 23.55
C LEU A 602 24.40 3.18 23.75
N ASP A 603 23.36 2.38 23.49
CA ASP A 603 23.41 0.93 23.63
C ASP A 603 24.15 0.28 22.44
N PRO A 604 25.34 -0.31 22.65
CA PRO A 604 26.13 -0.89 21.56
C PRO A 604 25.57 -2.23 21.06
N SER A 605 24.55 -2.80 21.71
CA SER A 605 23.94 -4.07 21.33
C SER A 605 22.81 -3.90 20.30
N LEU A 606 22.30 -2.68 20.13
CA LEU A 606 21.20 -2.40 19.23
C LEU A 606 21.68 -2.11 17.81
N GLU A 607 20.92 -2.58 16.82
CA GLU A 607 21.16 -2.26 15.42
C GLU A 607 20.91 -0.76 15.14
N HIS A 608 21.76 -0.14 14.33
CA HIS A 608 21.67 1.30 14.05
C HIS A 608 20.33 1.70 13.42
N GLU A 609 19.75 0.85 12.55
CA GLU A 609 18.45 1.12 11.94
C GLU A 609 17.34 1.15 13.00
N PHE A 610 17.36 0.21 13.94
CA PHE A 610 16.44 0.19 15.06
C PHE A 610 16.57 1.43 15.96
N ILE A 611 17.80 1.87 16.25
CA ILE A 611 18.03 3.12 17.00
C ILE A 611 17.44 4.33 16.25
N ALA A 612 17.62 4.38 14.92
CA ALA A 612 17.04 5.44 14.10
C ALA A 612 15.51 5.46 14.19
N GLU A 613 14.87 4.29 14.19
CA GLU A 613 13.43 4.14 14.34
C GLU A 613 12.92 4.53 15.73
N MET A 614 13.70 4.25 16.79
CA MET A 614 13.38 4.68 18.14
C MET A 614 13.42 6.21 18.30
N LEU A 615 14.35 6.86 17.60
CA LEU A 615 14.53 8.30 17.62
C LEU A 615 13.58 9.03 16.65
N ALA A 616 12.83 8.31 15.83
CA ALA A 616 11.86 8.90 14.92
C ALA A 616 10.55 9.24 15.67
N LEU A 617 10.29 10.54 15.81
CA LEU A 617 9.05 11.04 16.41
C LEU A 617 7.83 10.71 15.55
N PRO A 618 6.66 10.44 16.17
CA PRO A 618 5.38 10.40 15.48
C PRO A 618 5.17 11.66 14.63
N ASN A 619 4.70 11.49 13.40
CA ASN A 619 4.41 12.62 12.52
C ASN A 619 3.07 13.30 12.90
N HIS A 620 2.81 14.48 12.32
CA HIS A 620 1.61 15.27 12.65
C HIS A 620 0.29 14.51 12.39
N ASN A 621 0.20 13.73 11.31
CA ASN A 621 -1.00 12.97 11.00
C ASN A 621 -1.25 11.83 11.98
N GLU A 622 -0.19 11.13 12.39
CA GLU A 622 -0.27 10.09 13.43
C GLU A 622 -0.82 10.69 14.73
N VAL A 623 -0.27 11.83 15.15
CA VAL A 623 -0.74 12.56 16.34
C VAL A 623 -2.16 13.07 16.16
N SER A 624 -2.55 13.55 14.98
CA SER A 624 -3.93 13.98 14.69
C SER A 624 -4.95 12.84 14.86
N GLY A 625 -4.54 11.61 14.54
CA GLY A 625 -5.32 10.39 14.74
C GLY A 625 -5.67 10.09 16.21
N TRP A 626 -4.96 10.69 17.16
CA TRP A 626 -5.09 10.42 18.59
C TRP A 626 -6.20 11.16 19.33
N PHE A 627 -6.74 12.20 18.69
CA PHE A 627 -7.77 13.07 19.26
C PHE A 627 -9.12 12.80 18.60
N GLU A 628 -10.20 13.36 19.12
CA GLU A 628 -11.48 13.45 18.40
C GLU A 628 -11.55 14.75 17.60
N THR A 629 -11.21 15.87 18.24
CA THR A 629 -11.02 17.18 17.61
C THR A 629 -9.53 17.50 17.51
N VAL A 630 -9.04 17.71 16.29
CA VAL A 630 -7.64 17.99 15.96
C VAL A 630 -7.35 19.47 16.15
N ASP A 631 -6.37 19.76 17.01
CA ASP A 631 -5.74 21.07 17.10
C ASP A 631 -4.44 21.08 16.30
N VAL A 632 -4.55 21.44 15.03
CA VAL A 632 -3.43 21.42 14.06
C VAL A 632 -2.26 22.28 14.54
N ASP A 633 -2.56 23.42 15.16
CA ASP A 633 -1.58 24.43 15.54
C ASP A 633 -0.81 23.94 16.78
N ALA A 634 -1.53 23.44 17.80
CA ALA A 634 -0.91 22.91 19.01
C ALA A 634 -0.01 21.69 18.72
N ILE A 635 -0.45 20.76 17.86
CA ILE A 635 0.36 19.59 17.46
C ILE A 635 1.68 20.05 16.82
N SER A 636 1.62 21.02 15.90
CA SER A 636 2.79 21.55 15.21
C SER A 636 3.80 22.18 16.18
N VAL A 637 3.31 22.98 17.14
CA VAL A 637 4.14 23.60 18.19
C VAL A 637 4.81 22.54 19.05
N VAL A 638 4.05 21.54 19.50
CA VAL A 638 4.56 20.50 20.41
C VAL A 638 5.61 19.62 19.74
N LEU A 639 5.35 19.14 18.53
CA LEU A 639 6.31 18.29 17.80
C LEU A 639 7.62 19.05 17.51
N LYS A 640 7.53 20.32 17.07
CA LYS A 640 8.72 21.17 16.86
C LYS A 640 9.51 21.37 18.16
N ALA A 641 8.83 21.65 19.27
CA ALA A 641 9.47 21.88 20.56
C ALA A 641 10.13 20.62 21.14
N ILE A 642 9.49 19.45 21.05
CA ILE A 642 10.07 18.17 21.50
C ILE A 642 11.29 17.81 20.65
N LYS A 643 11.20 17.95 19.32
CA LYS A 643 12.35 17.69 18.43
C LYS A 643 13.54 18.60 18.77
N LEU A 644 13.28 19.87 19.06
CA LEU A 644 14.31 20.83 19.49
C LEU A 644 14.91 20.48 20.86
N ALA A 645 14.09 20.06 21.82
CA ALA A 645 14.56 19.63 23.14
C ALA A 645 15.51 18.43 23.03
N LEU A 646 15.14 17.41 22.25
CA LEU A 646 16.01 16.27 21.95
C LEU A 646 17.30 16.71 21.26
N ALA A 647 17.22 17.57 20.24
CA ALA A 647 18.39 18.08 19.52
C ALA A 647 19.40 18.78 20.44
N GLN A 648 18.92 19.56 21.41
CA GLN A 648 19.75 20.30 22.35
C GLN A 648 20.32 19.39 23.45
N SER A 649 19.51 18.51 24.02
CA SER A 649 19.90 17.66 25.15
C SER A 649 20.80 16.47 24.76
N LEU A 650 20.77 16.06 23.49
CA LEU A 650 21.55 14.94 22.95
C LEU A 650 22.54 15.39 21.85
N GLN A 651 22.87 16.68 21.82
CA GLN A 651 23.67 17.26 20.74
C GLN A 651 25.05 16.59 20.61
N ASP A 652 25.70 16.28 21.73
CA ASP A 652 27.04 15.69 21.75
C ASP A 652 27.00 14.25 21.22
N GLU A 653 26.01 13.46 21.65
CA GLU A 653 25.79 12.09 21.20
C GLU A 653 25.41 12.05 19.70
N PHE A 654 24.48 12.89 19.26
CA PHE A 654 24.12 12.99 17.84
C PHE A 654 25.32 13.39 16.98
N SER A 655 26.13 14.34 17.44
CA SER A 655 27.37 14.76 16.75
C SER A 655 28.36 13.60 16.65
N ALA A 656 28.57 12.85 17.74
CA ALA A 656 29.46 11.71 17.76
C ALA A 656 29.04 10.63 16.74
N PHE A 657 27.77 10.24 16.73
CA PHE A 657 27.24 9.25 15.77
C PHE A 657 27.25 9.77 14.33
N TYR A 658 26.84 11.02 14.10
CA TYR A 658 26.86 11.62 12.76
C TYR A 658 28.25 11.56 12.10
N HIS A 659 29.29 11.82 12.90
CA HIS A 659 30.67 11.80 12.44
C HIS A 659 31.26 10.39 12.36
N SER A 660 30.96 9.50 13.31
CA SER A 660 31.52 8.14 13.34
C SER A 660 30.92 7.23 12.26
N LEU A 661 29.66 7.45 11.89
CA LEU A 661 28.93 6.63 10.91
C LEU A 661 29.12 7.10 9.46
N LYS A 662 30.04 8.03 9.20
CA LYS A 662 30.34 8.46 7.83
C LYS A 662 30.89 7.27 7.03
N GLN A 663 30.22 6.95 5.92
CA GLN A 663 30.66 5.93 4.97
C GLN A 663 31.40 6.58 3.78
N ASN A 664 32.48 5.94 3.31
CA ASN A 664 33.22 6.39 2.12
C ASN A 664 32.71 5.73 0.84
N GLU A 665 32.15 4.54 0.94
CA GLU A 665 31.58 3.75 -0.16
C GLU A 665 30.08 3.55 0.11
N TYR A 666 29.27 3.68 -0.94
CA TYR A 666 27.84 3.41 -0.87
C TYR A 666 27.57 1.95 -1.23
N THR A 667 26.85 1.25 -0.35
CA THR A 667 26.34 -0.09 -0.59
C THR A 667 24.91 -0.19 -0.07
N ILE A 668 24.15 -1.11 -0.65
CA ILE A 668 22.76 -1.41 -0.29
C ILE A 668 22.64 -2.64 0.61
N GLU A 669 23.71 -2.98 1.33
CA GLU A 669 23.66 -3.99 2.38
C GLU A 669 22.92 -3.42 3.59
N HIS A 670 22.05 -4.23 4.23
CA HIS A 670 21.20 -3.77 5.34
C HIS A 670 21.98 -3.12 6.49
N ALA A 671 23.15 -3.66 6.86
CA ALA A 671 23.99 -3.05 7.88
C ALA A 671 24.46 -1.63 7.49
N ALA A 672 24.77 -1.40 6.21
CA ALA A 672 25.17 -0.09 5.71
C ALA A 672 23.97 0.88 5.64
N ILE A 673 22.79 0.40 5.24
CA ILE A 673 21.52 1.15 5.29
C ILE A 673 21.23 1.61 6.73
N GLY A 674 21.34 0.71 7.71
CA GLY A 674 21.10 1.05 9.12
C GLY A 674 22.04 2.13 9.65
N GLN A 675 23.33 2.07 9.30
CA GLN A 675 24.29 3.13 9.66
C GLN A 675 23.95 4.48 9.02
N ARG A 676 23.54 4.51 7.75
CA ARG A 676 23.09 5.74 7.08
C ARG A 676 21.80 6.26 7.69
N SER A 677 20.85 5.38 8.00
CA SER A 677 19.59 5.74 8.64
C SER A 677 19.84 6.47 9.95
N LEU A 678 20.66 5.91 10.85
CA LEU A 678 21.00 6.59 12.10
C LEU A 678 21.77 7.89 11.88
N ARG A 679 22.77 7.88 10.98
CA ARG A 679 23.53 9.09 10.64
C ARG A 679 22.62 10.23 10.16
N ASN A 680 21.65 9.93 9.31
CA ASN A 680 20.72 10.89 8.74
C ASN A 680 19.66 11.34 9.77
N THR A 681 19.22 10.45 10.66
CA THR A 681 18.42 10.82 11.84
C THR A 681 19.17 11.81 12.73
N CYS A 682 20.44 11.54 13.06
CA CYS A 682 21.29 12.46 13.81
C CYS A 682 21.42 13.83 13.09
N LEU A 683 21.65 13.84 11.77
CA LEU A 683 21.69 15.08 10.99
C LEU A 683 20.37 15.88 11.11
N SER A 684 19.22 15.20 11.10
CA SER A 684 17.91 15.86 11.20
C SER A 684 17.70 16.59 12.54
N TYR A 685 18.35 16.12 13.62
CA TYR A 685 18.37 16.79 14.92
C TYR A 685 19.43 17.89 14.95
N LEU A 686 20.65 17.61 14.48
CA LEU A 686 21.75 18.59 14.43
C LEU A 686 21.42 19.80 13.55
N ALA A 687 20.58 19.62 12.53
CA ALA A 687 20.05 20.69 11.70
C ALA A 687 19.32 21.78 12.50
N LEU A 688 18.77 21.46 13.68
CA LEU A 688 18.09 22.43 14.56
C LEU A 688 19.05 23.18 15.49
N THR A 689 20.37 22.94 15.38
CA THR A 689 21.41 23.56 16.21
C THR A 689 22.20 24.60 15.41
N GLU A 690 23.05 25.38 16.08
CA GLU A 690 23.90 26.40 15.43
C GLU A 690 24.86 25.81 14.37
N GLN A 691 25.17 24.50 14.47
CA GLN A 691 26.06 23.81 13.53
C GLN A 691 25.31 23.27 12.29
N GLY A 692 23.97 23.31 12.31
CA GLY A 692 23.11 22.63 11.34
C GLY A 692 23.37 23.01 9.88
N ASP A 693 23.40 24.32 9.57
CA ASP A 693 23.59 24.81 8.20
C ASP A 693 24.90 24.34 7.58
N GLU A 694 26.00 24.37 8.33
CA GLU A 694 27.31 23.90 7.84
C GLU A 694 27.33 22.38 7.63
N LEU A 695 26.79 21.61 8.58
CA LEU A 695 26.77 20.14 8.48
C LEU A 695 25.92 19.67 7.30
N VAL A 696 24.75 20.28 7.10
CA VAL A 696 23.83 19.96 6.01
C VAL A 696 24.45 20.28 4.64
N ARG A 697 25.02 21.49 4.47
CA ARG A 697 25.73 21.85 3.22
C ARG A 697 26.86 20.87 2.93
N ARG A 698 27.65 20.53 3.95
CA ARG A 698 28.79 19.62 3.80
C ARG A 698 28.34 18.21 3.44
N GLN A 699 27.24 17.71 4.01
CA GLN A 699 26.71 16.42 3.59
C GLN A 699 26.24 16.46 2.14
N TYR A 700 25.43 17.44 1.75
CA TYR A 700 24.96 17.58 0.37
C TYR A 700 26.11 17.61 -0.65
N GLN A 701 27.15 18.41 -0.38
CA GLN A 701 28.30 18.57 -1.28
C GLN A 701 29.20 17.33 -1.39
N ASN A 702 29.25 16.50 -0.35
CA ASN A 702 30.12 15.33 -0.29
C ASN A 702 29.36 14.01 -0.46
N ALA A 703 28.04 14.04 -0.58
CA ALA A 703 27.23 12.85 -0.79
C ALA A 703 27.63 12.20 -2.11
N ASN A 704 27.84 10.88 -2.06
CA ASN A 704 28.11 10.05 -3.23
C ASN A 704 26.89 9.19 -3.61
N ASN A 705 25.74 9.43 -2.98
CA ASN A 705 24.50 8.69 -3.16
C ASN A 705 23.28 9.57 -2.89
N MET A 706 22.13 9.18 -3.43
CA MET A 706 20.88 9.94 -3.31
C MET A 706 20.29 9.94 -1.89
N THR A 707 20.50 8.88 -1.10
CA THR A 707 20.01 8.81 0.30
C THR A 707 20.56 9.97 1.14
N ASP A 708 21.88 10.15 1.16
CA ASP A 708 22.52 11.21 1.94
C ASP A 708 22.24 12.60 1.36
N THR A 709 22.06 12.70 0.04
CA THR A 709 21.72 13.94 -0.67
C THR A 709 20.34 14.44 -0.24
N ILE A 710 19.32 13.57 -0.31
CA ILE A 710 17.95 13.92 0.07
C ILE A 710 17.82 14.07 1.58
N ALA A 711 18.56 13.31 2.39
CA ALA A 711 18.57 13.52 3.83
C ALA A 711 19.06 14.93 4.20
N ALA A 712 20.12 15.42 3.56
CA ALA A 712 20.60 16.78 3.74
C ALA A 712 19.56 17.83 3.30
N MET A 713 18.95 17.65 2.13
CA MET A 713 17.91 18.57 1.65
C MET A 713 16.65 18.56 2.55
N THR A 714 16.26 17.39 3.05
CA THR A 714 15.14 17.23 3.99
C THR A 714 15.44 17.95 5.29
N ALA A 715 16.65 17.79 5.83
CA ALA A 715 17.09 18.49 7.02
C ALA A 715 17.10 20.02 6.82
N ALA A 716 17.60 20.51 5.67
CA ALA A 716 17.54 21.93 5.31
C ALA A 716 16.10 22.45 5.23
N ASN A 717 15.20 21.68 4.61
CA ASN A 717 13.80 22.04 4.45
C ASN A 717 13.09 22.13 5.80
N GLN A 718 13.17 21.07 6.62
CA GLN A 718 12.47 21.00 7.91
C GLN A 718 12.98 22.00 8.96
N ALA A 719 14.28 22.28 8.97
CA ALA A 719 14.88 23.23 9.90
C ALA A 719 14.92 24.67 9.35
N GLU A 720 14.31 24.92 8.18
CA GLU A 720 14.25 26.25 7.54
C GLU A 720 15.65 26.89 7.39
N LEU A 721 16.64 26.07 7.03
CA LEU A 721 18.04 26.50 7.01
C LEU A 721 18.33 27.49 5.88
N PRO A 722 19.23 28.47 6.09
CA PRO A 722 19.64 29.42 5.05
C PRO A 722 20.11 28.78 3.74
N CYS A 723 20.75 27.60 3.82
CA CYS A 723 21.21 26.89 2.63
C CYS A 723 20.10 26.29 1.75
N ARG A 724 18.86 26.14 2.25
CA ARG A 724 17.75 25.44 1.59
C ARG A 724 17.59 25.82 0.12
N GLU A 725 17.40 27.11 -0.17
CA GLU A 725 17.14 27.57 -1.54
C GLU A 725 18.31 27.29 -2.50
N THR A 726 19.54 27.35 -1.98
CA THR A 726 20.73 27.02 -2.79
C THR A 726 20.73 25.54 -3.16
N LEU A 727 20.44 24.66 -2.19
CA LEU A 727 20.38 23.22 -2.45
C LEU A 727 19.21 22.85 -3.38
N MET A 728 18.03 23.45 -3.18
CA MET A 728 16.87 23.22 -4.04
C MET A 728 17.13 23.66 -5.49
N SER A 729 17.78 24.80 -5.69
CA SER A 729 18.11 25.32 -7.02
C SER A 729 19.18 24.47 -7.73
N ASP A 730 20.22 24.07 -7.01
CA ASP A 730 21.28 23.20 -7.52
C ASP A 730 20.72 21.83 -7.93
N TYR A 731 19.96 21.19 -7.06
CA TYR A 731 19.34 19.89 -7.32
C TYR A 731 18.40 19.93 -8.52
N SER A 732 17.51 20.93 -8.59
CA SER A 732 16.63 21.09 -9.75
C SER A 732 17.43 21.34 -11.04
N SER A 733 18.47 22.18 -10.98
CA SER A 733 19.31 22.45 -12.15
C SER A 733 20.00 21.20 -12.70
N GLN A 734 20.46 20.32 -11.81
CA GLN A 734 21.06 19.04 -12.14
C GLN A 734 20.04 18.04 -12.68
N TRP A 735 18.90 17.88 -12.00
CA TRP A 735 18.00 16.74 -12.17
C TRP A 735 16.70 17.03 -12.92
N LYS A 736 16.42 18.25 -13.37
CA LYS A 736 15.18 18.64 -14.10
C LYS A 736 14.80 17.77 -15.32
N HIS A 737 15.69 16.92 -15.80
CA HIS A 737 15.48 16.00 -16.91
C HIS A 737 14.98 14.62 -16.45
N ASP A 738 15.18 14.24 -15.18
CA ASP A 738 14.76 12.97 -14.60
C ASP A 738 13.53 13.16 -13.71
N GLY A 739 12.39 12.62 -14.15
CA GLY A 739 11.11 12.79 -13.45
C GLY A 739 11.07 12.16 -12.05
N LEU A 740 11.66 10.97 -11.87
CA LEU A 740 11.64 10.23 -10.60
C LEU A 740 12.54 10.90 -9.55
N VAL A 741 13.66 11.47 -9.99
CA VAL A 741 14.53 12.24 -9.11
C VAL A 741 13.85 13.57 -8.73
N MET A 742 13.22 14.24 -9.70
CA MET A 742 12.46 15.47 -9.46
C MET A 742 11.24 15.28 -8.55
N ASP A 743 10.65 14.09 -8.47
CA ASP A 743 9.59 13.79 -7.49
C ASP A 743 10.03 14.05 -6.05
N LYS A 744 11.28 13.70 -5.71
CA LYS A 744 11.82 13.93 -4.36
C LYS A 744 11.91 15.42 -4.07
N TRP A 745 12.36 16.19 -5.06
CA TRP A 745 12.38 17.65 -4.98
C TRP A 745 10.98 18.25 -4.86
N PHE A 746 10.01 17.77 -5.66
CA PHE A 746 8.61 18.21 -5.57
C PHE A 746 7.99 17.90 -4.20
N ALA A 747 8.30 16.75 -3.61
CA ALA A 747 7.85 16.39 -2.26
C ALA A 747 8.40 17.35 -1.21
N LEU A 748 9.66 17.78 -1.33
CA LEU A 748 10.24 18.79 -0.43
C LEU A 748 9.63 20.18 -0.64
N GLN A 749 9.19 20.54 -1.85
CA GLN A 749 8.42 21.77 -2.06
C GLN A 749 7.00 21.66 -1.48
N GLY A 750 6.32 20.52 -1.65
CA GLY A 750 5.00 20.27 -1.07
C GLY A 750 4.99 20.27 0.46
N THR A 751 6.10 19.85 1.07
CA THR A 751 6.31 19.83 2.52
C THR A 751 7.13 21.02 3.03
N ASN A 752 7.22 22.12 2.28
CA ASN A 752 7.88 23.33 2.73
C ASN A 752 7.20 23.87 4.00
N PRO A 753 7.92 24.02 5.13
CA PRO A 753 7.33 24.51 6.38
C PRO A 753 7.18 26.04 6.42
N ALA A 754 7.69 26.79 5.43
CA ALA A 754 7.59 28.25 5.40
C ALA A 754 6.13 28.75 5.23
N ASP A 755 5.84 29.94 5.77
CA ASP A 755 4.49 30.55 5.74
C ASP A 755 3.94 30.77 4.31
N ASP A 756 4.81 30.85 3.30
CA ASP A 756 4.44 31.04 1.89
C ASP A 756 4.38 29.72 1.09
N ALA A 757 4.35 28.56 1.76
CA ALA A 757 4.39 27.22 1.14
C ALA A 757 3.42 27.05 -0.04
N LEU A 758 2.15 27.48 0.09
CA LEU A 758 1.17 27.36 -1.00
C LEU A 758 1.57 28.18 -2.24
N THR A 759 2.16 29.36 -2.05
CA THR A 759 2.66 30.19 -3.15
C THR A 759 3.81 29.47 -3.86
N VAL A 760 4.73 28.88 -3.10
CA VAL A 760 5.84 28.08 -3.64
C VAL A 760 5.32 26.89 -4.44
N ILE A 761 4.29 26.19 -3.96
CA ILE A 761 3.67 25.06 -4.68
C ILE A 761 3.06 25.52 -6.00
N GLN A 762 2.28 26.59 -6.00
CA GLN A 762 1.65 27.14 -7.21
C GLN A 762 2.69 27.58 -8.25
N GLN A 763 3.80 28.19 -7.81
CA GLN A 763 4.92 28.52 -8.70
C GLN A 763 5.61 27.26 -9.21
N THR A 764 5.79 26.26 -8.35
CA THR A 764 6.43 24.97 -8.67
C THR A 764 5.63 24.18 -9.72
N MET A 765 4.30 24.32 -9.77
CA MET A 765 3.48 23.73 -10.83
C MET A 765 3.80 24.26 -12.24
N SER A 766 4.49 25.40 -12.35
CA SER A 766 4.97 25.93 -13.63
C SER A 766 6.37 25.43 -14.01
N HIS A 767 6.99 24.58 -13.17
CA HIS A 767 8.30 24.00 -13.44
C HIS A 767 8.25 23.05 -14.65
N GLN A 768 9.26 23.09 -15.51
CA GLN A 768 9.28 22.29 -16.76
C GLN A 768 9.21 20.77 -16.55
N ALA A 769 9.60 20.27 -15.37
CA ALA A 769 9.52 18.85 -15.00
C ALA A 769 8.17 18.45 -14.39
N PHE A 770 7.23 19.40 -14.22
CA PHE A 770 5.92 19.16 -13.65
C PHE A 770 4.84 19.10 -14.74
N THR A 771 3.90 18.17 -14.61
CA THR A 771 2.70 18.11 -15.44
C THR A 771 1.55 17.46 -14.67
N LEU A 772 0.35 18.01 -14.82
CA LEU A 772 -0.90 17.44 -14.27
C LEU A 772 -1.39 16.21 -15.04
N LYS A 773 -0.66 15.75 -16.05
CA LYS A 773 -0.96 14.49 -16.75
C LYS A 773 -0.27 13.28 -16.11
N ASN A 774 0.77 13.49 -15.30
CA ASN A 774 1.55 12.40 -14.72
C ASN A 774 1.17 12.19 -13.24
N PRO A 775 0.63 11.01 -12.86
CA PRO A 775 0.23 10.72 -11.49
C PRO A 775 1.34 10.88 -10.45
N ASN A 776 2.58 10.52 -10.78
CA ASN A 776 3.71 10.64 -9.87
C ASN A 776 3.99 12.11 -9.54
N ARG A 777 4.05 13.00 -10.55
CA ARG A 777 4.27 14.44 -10.34
C ARG A 777 3.20 15.05 -9.45
N ILE A 778 1.93 14.71 -9.70
CA ILE A 778 0.78 15.18 -8.92
C ILE A 778 0.91 14.75 -7.45
N ARG A 779 1.18 13.46 -7.19
CA ARG A 779 1.34 12.93 -5.83
C ARG A 779 2.50 13.58 -5.11
N SER A 780 3.63 13.72 -5.80
CA SER A 780 4.86 14.26 -5.22
C SER A 780 4.74 15.73 -4.84
N LEU A 781 4.10 16.59 -5.64
CA LEU A 781 3.94 17.99 -5.29
C LEU A 781 2.67 18.26 -4.47
N ILE A 782 1.51 17.99 -5.10
CA ILE A 782 0.20 18.36 -4.57
C ILE A 782 -0.19 17.37 -3.46
N GLY A 783 -0.03 16.07 -3.70
CA GLY A 783 -0.32 15.05 -2.69
C GLY A 783 0.50 15.25 -1.40
N SER A 784 1.78 15.60 -1.52
CA SER A 784 2.64 15.93 -0.38
C SER A 784 2.14 17.17 0.39
N PHE A 785 1.65 18.21 -0.29
CA PHE A 785 1.06 19.35 0.40
C PHE A 785 -0.22 18.97 1.16
N LEU A 786 -1.16 18.32 0.46
CA LEU A 786 -2.46 17.98 1.04
C LEU A 786 -2.36 16.99 2.21
N ASN A 787 -1.45 16.01 2.10
CA ASN A 787 -1.33 14.93 3.08
C ASN A 787 -0.20 15.14 4.09
N GLN A 788 0.89 15.83 3.76
CA GLN A 788 2.10 15.85 4.61
C GLN A 788 2.46 17.25 5.10
N ASN A 789 1.67 18.28 4.77
CA ASN A 789 1.83 19.63 5.28
C ASN A 789 0.57 20.15 6.00
N PRO A 790 0.10 19.46 7.06
CA PRO A 790 -1.19 19.76 7.69
C PRO A 790 -1.26 21.16 8.29
N ALA A 791 -0.14 21.73 8.76
CA ALA A 791 -0.11 23.09 9.30
C ALA A 791 -0.56 24.13 8.25
N HIS A 792 -0.10 23.98 7.01
CA HIS A 792 -0.40 24.92 5.93
C HIS A 792 -1.61 24.52 5.09
N PHE A 793 -1.87 23.22 4.93
CA PHE A 793 -3.09 22.75 4.28
C PHE A 793 -4.34 23.15 5.08
N HIS A 794 -4.28 23.00 6.40
CA HIS A 794 -5.34 23.43 7.31
C HIS A 794 -5.15 24.87 7.82
N ASP A 795 -4.55 25.76 7.04
CA ASP A 795 -4.50 27.18 7.40
C ASP A 795 -5.91 27.76 7.63
N LYS A 796 -6.03 28.68 8.59
CA LYS A 796 -7.33 29.25 9.01
C LYS A 796 -8.01 30.09 7.93
N SER A 797 -7.28 30.55 6.91
CA SER A 797 -7.86 31.23 5.75
C SER A 797 -8.60 30.28 4.80
N GLY A 798 -8.41 28.96 4.92
CA GLY A 798 -8.94 27.94 4.01
C GLY A 798 -8.33 27.96 2.61
N SER A 799 -7.17 28.59 2.42
CA SER A 799 -6.48 28.64 1.13
C SER A 799 -6.09 27.26 0.61
N GLY A 800 -5.59 26.39 1.49
CA GLY A 800 -5.28 24.99 1.15
C GLY A 800 -6.50 24.21 0.65
N TYR A 801 -7.66 24.40 1.27
CA TYR A 801 -8.90 23.73 0.86
C TYR A 801 -9.38 24.19 -0.52
N ARG A 802 -9.39 25.50 -0.78
CA ARG A 802 -9.75 26.03 -2.11
C ARG A 802 -8.82 25.52 -3.20
N PHE A 803 -7.50 25.49 -2.93
CA PHE A 803 -6.53 24.92 -3.85
C PHE A 803 -6.81 23.44 -4.12
N ALA A 804 -7.10 22.64 -3.09
CA ALA A 804 -7.51 21.26 -3.27
C ALA A 804 -8.79 21.13 -4.12
N GLY A 805 -9.80 21.95 -3.85
CA GLY A 805 -11.04 21.99 -4.63
C GLY A 805 -10.81 22.28 -6.12
N GLU A 806 -9.95 23.25 -6.45
CA GLU A 806 -9.57 23.57 -7.83
C GLU A 806 -8.89 22.39 -8.54
N ILE A 807 -7.91 21.75 -7.89
CA ILE A 807 -7.20 20.59 -8.44
C ILE A 807 -8.14 19.40 -8.62
N LEU A 808 -8.99 19.11 -7.65
CA LEU A 808 -9.92 17.99 -7.69
C LEU A 808 -10.98 18.16 -8.79
N GLN A 809 -11.47 19.38 -9.03
CA GLN A 809 -12.38 19.67 -10.14
C GLN A 809 -11.73 19.40 -11.50
N GLN A 810 -10.44 19.72 -11.65
CA GLN A 810 -9.70 19.42 -12.87
C GLN A 810 -9.49 17.91 -13.04
N LEU A 811 -9.01 17.23 -11.99
CA LEU A 811 -8.70 15.80 -12.03
C LEU A 811 -9.95 14.92 -12.12
N ASN A 812 -11.11 15.39 -11.65
CA ASN A 812 -12.40 14.72 -11.85
C ASN A 812 -12.65 14.32 -13.30
N THR A 813 -12.20 15.15 -14.25
CA THR A 813 -12.42 14.89 -15.68
C THR A 813 -11.26 14.12 -16.31
N THR A 814 -10.02 14.38 -15.88
CA THR A 814 -8.83 13.83 -16.56
C THR A 814 -8.33 12.53 -15.94
N ASN A 815 -8.43 12.36 -14.63
CA ASN A 815 -7.99 11.16 -13.93
C ASN A 815 -8.75 11.03 -12.57
N PRO A 816 -9.96 10.47 -12.59
CA PRO A 816 -10.80 10.31 -11.41
C PRO A 816 -10.16 9.52 -10.27
N GLN A 817 -9.37 8.48 -10.59
CA GLN A 817 -8.71 7.65 -9.59
C GLN A 817 -7.66 8.45 -8.79
N VAL A 818 -6.86 9.28 -9.46
CA VAL A 818 -5.91 10.18 -8.77
C VAL A 818 -6.66 11.24 -7.96
N ALA A 819 -7.75 11.80 -8.48
CA ALA A 819 -8.59 12.74 -7.74
C ALA A 819 -9.14 12.10 -6.45
N SER A 820 -9.65 10.87 -6.55
CA SER A 820 -10.18 10.11 -5.42
C SER A 820 -9.13 9.85 -4.34
N ARG A 821 -7.85 9.65 -4.69
CA ARG A 821 -6.78 9.54 -3.69
C ARG A 821 -6.41 10.87 -3.04
N LEU A 822 -6.51 11.98 -3.78
CA LEU A 822 -6.15 13.30 -3.25
C LEU A 822 -7.21 13.93 -2.35
N ILE A 823 -8.46 13.49 -2.43
CA ILE A 823 -9.57 14.07 -1.64
C ILE A 823 -9.55 13.67 -0.16
N ASP A 824 -8.83 12.61 0.21
CA ASP A 824 -8.89 11.98 1.54
C ASP A 824 -8.72 12.96 2.73
N PRO A 825 -7.82 13.97 2.67
CA PRO A 825 -7.73 14.99 3.73
C PRO A 825 -9.02 15.81 3.93
N LEU A 826 -9.79 16.08 2.87
CA LEU A 826 -11.04 16.82 2.95
C LEU A 826 -12.17 15.99 3.59
N LEU A 827 -12.17 14.66 3.39
CA LEU A 827 -13.20 13.77 3.93
C LEU A 827 -13.22 13.75 5.46
N LYS A 828 -12.11 14.13 6.10
CA LYS A 828 -11.93 14.13 7.55
C LYS A 828 -12.43 15.44 8.20
N TYR A 829 -13.18 16.29 7.50
CA TYR A 829 -13.52 17.65 7.97
C TYR A 829 -14.10 17.70 9.39
N LYS A 830 -14.96 16.76 9.77
CA LYS A 830 -15.58 16.70 11.12
C LYS A 830 -14.60 16.58 12.27
N ARG A 831 -13.35 16.18 11.98
CA ARG A 831 -12.29 16.02 12.97
C ARG A 831 -11.65 17.35 13.36
N TYR A 832 -11.95 18.46 12.69
CA TYR A 832 -11.33 19.77 12.95
C TYR A 832 -12.29 20.72 13.66
N ASP A 833 -11.81 21.91 14.03
CA ASP A 833 -12.65 22.97 14.61
C ASP A 833 -13.76 23.46 13.66
N GLU A 834 -14.80 24.10 14.22
CA GLU A 834 -15.98 24.55 13.45
C GLU A 834 -15.65 25.47 12.27
N ALA A 835 -14.62 26.30 12.39
CA ALA A 835 -14.24 27.21 11.31
C ALA A 835 -13.63 26.44 10.14
N ARG A 836 -12.70 25.50 10.41
CA ARG A 836 -12.13 24.61 9.39
C ARG A 836 -13.17 23.68 8.79
N GLN A 837 -14.07 23.11 9.61
CA GLN A 837 -15.18 22.28 9.15
C GLN A 837 -16.01 22.99 8.08
N LYS A 838 -16.40 24.24 8.32
CA LYS A 838 -17.20 25.03 7.38
C LYS A 838 -16.50 25.20 6.03
N LEU A 839 -15.20 25.49 6.04
CA LEU A 839 -14.43 25.74 4.82
C LEU A 839 -14.21 24.45 4.01
N MET A 840 -13.86 23.34 4.66
CA MET A 840 -13.70 22.06 3.99
C MET A 840 -15.03 21.55 3.42
N LYS A 841 -16.11 21.69 4.19
CA LYS A 841 -17.47 21.31 3.76
C LYS A 841 -17.91 22.08 2.52
N GLN A 842 -17.58 23.36 2.42
CA GLN A 842 -17.89 24.17 1.25
C GLN A 842 -17.27 23.59 -0.04
N GLU A 843 -16.03 23.11 0.02
CA GLU A 843 -15.35 22.50 -1.14
C GLU A 843 -15.96 21.13 -1.50
N LEU A 844 -16.34 20.32 -0.50
CA LEU A 844 -17.06 19.05 -0.72
C LEU A 844 -18.43 19.28 -1.35
N GLU A 845 -19.20 20.27 -0.87
CA GLU A 845 -20.50 20.65 -1.45
C GLU A 845 -20.34 21.19 -2.88
N ALA A 846 -19.25 21.91 -3.17
CA ALA A 846 -18.94 22.38 -4.52
C ALA A 846 -18.66 21.20 -5.48
N LEU A 847 -17.86 20.21 -5.06
CA LEU A 847 -17.64 18.98 -5.84
C LEU A 847 -18.94 18.22 -6.08
N LEU A 848 -19.77 18.04 -5.04
CA LEU A 848 -21.06 17.36 -5.16
C LEU A 848 -22.03 18.04 -6.14
N SER A 849 -21.90 19.36 -6.31
CA SER A 849 -22.74 20.14 -7.21
C SER A 849 -22.34 20.06 -8.69
N MET A 850 -21.24 19.39 -9.03
CA MET A 850 -20.79 19.22 -10.42
C MET A 850 -21.74 18.29 -11.20
N ASP A 851 -22.15 18.72 -12.39
CA ASP A 851 -23.02 17.92 -13.27
C ASP A 851 -22.34 16.62 -13.77
N ASN A 852 -21.00 16.61 -13.81
CA ASN A 852 -20.16 15.52 -14.32
C ASN A 852 -19.24 14.91 -13.25
N LEU A 853 -19.68 14.88 -11.99
CA LEU A 853 -18.88 14.26 -10.92
C LEU A 853 -18.66 12.77 -11.20
N ALA A 854 -17.40 12.35 -11.23
CA ALA A 854 -16.99 10.97 -11.44
C ALA A 854 -17.44 10.08 -10.27
N LYS A 855 -17.67 8.79 -10.55
CA LYS A 855 -18.16 7.81 -9.57
C LYS A 855 -17.22 7.73 -8.36
N ASP A 856 -15.93 7.77 -8.62
CA ASP A 856 -14.85 7.71 -7.62
C ASP A 856 -15.02 8.80 -6.56
N LEU A 857 -15.25 10.04 -6.98
CA LEU A 857 -15.43 11.19 -6.08
C LEU A 857 -16.84 11.23 -5.48
N TYR A 858 -17.87 10.89 -6.26
CA TYR A 858 -19.26 10.90 -5.78
C TYR A 858 -19.45 10.02 -4.54
N GLU A 859 -18.90 8.80 -4.54
CA GLU A 859 -19.00 7.89 -3.40
C GLU A 859 -18.36 8.49 -2.13
N LYS A 860 -17.13 8.97 -2.23
CA LYS A 860 -16.38 9.53 -1.10
C LYS A 860 -17.01 10.81 -0.55
N VAL A 861 -17.39 11.74 -1.43
CA VAL A 861 -17.99 13.03 -1.06
C VAL A 861 -19.36 12.83 -0.39
N THR A 862 -20.20 11.96 -0.96
CA THR A 862 -21.54 11.68 -0.41
C THR A 862 -21.43 11.06 0.98
N LYS A 863 -20.60 10.02 1.14
CA LYS A 863 -20.36 9.39 2.45
C LYS A 863 -19.85 10.41 3.48
N ALA A 864 -18.94 11.29 3.10
CA ALA A 864 -18.41 12.30 4.02
C ALA A 864 -19.45 13.33 4.46
N LEU A 865 -20.35 13.77 3.57
CA LEU A 865 -21.39 14.75 3.88
C LEU A 865 -22.61 14.17 4.61
N GLU A 866 -22.84 12.85 4.51
CA GLU A 866 -23.93 12.13 5.18
C GLU A 866 -23.57 11.59 6.57
N ALA A 867 -22.31 11.17 6.76
CA ALA A 867 -21.75 10.84 8.08
C ALA A 867 -21.90 12.03 9.01
#